data_AF-A0A521H9I3-F1
#
_entry.id   AF-A0A521H9I3-F1
#
_cell.length_a   1.000
_cell.length_b   1.000
_cell.length_c   1.000
_cell.angle_alpha   90.00
_cell.angle_beta   90.00
_cell.angle_gamma   90.00
#
_symmetry.space_group_name_H-M   'P 1'
#
loop_
_entity.id
_entity.type
_entity.pdbx_description
1 polymer ?
#
loop_
_entity_poly.entity_id
_entity_poly.type
_entity_poly.pdbx_seq_one_letter_code
_entity_poly.pdbx_strand_id
1 'polypeptide(L)'
;MPNSFFRHLLAVLSIGMTIPFQESFSQTNPCLFDAYLIQNKQTVQLSESAIQKQLKHNSLFRISNHGIIYQIPVVVHVIHNGGNENISDAQIQSQIDVLNEDYRKAIGTNGFGNGVDTEIEFCLAKLTPDGKCTNGIVRIKSTLTNHNSYERQLLSQLSSWNPTRYLNIYVVKSIAGNVGGYASFPGGPTDQDGIVIIHNAFGRTGTAQNPNNLGRTCTHESGHWFGLYHTFNSGCGIDTCLDGDLVCDTPPVANPNFNCPAINSCSNDFPDFPDQVENYMDYTSDLCKNIFTSGQRDRMQATLNVLRQDIWQATNIINTGCDSAYISPPCNVVADFIANGTQICLNNIVTFTNKSLNDPISFQWNFPGGNPSTSIDQNPTISYDTIGNFDVSLIVYGSLGSDTLSIPNYVNVFLPVAGSSLPFDETFEQSVFPANGITIDNPDHGVTWERDTVAIMYQGYASAKINNLINTNYGQSDALILPDIDLTTFIGVPFMSFRWAYAKSDPNYSDELIILISTDCHLNFTRVFYRSGNLLATGPNQTNPYVPDSNTVWKLAQINLSQFQPFENVSIRIVNVTDGGNNLYIDSIHIGSVLQTGNEEYLMEEISIYPNPFNSELTFEFPSTIHENIELSLYDLLGRKLDQFTIIGSHGIERVVWSPKVNSDKKFLILELKTSSRIIRKTILHE
;
A
#
# COMPACT_ATOMS: atom_id res chain seq x y z
N MET A 1 -10.61 87.67 7.75
CA MET A 1 -10.45 87.79 6.28
C MET A 1 -9.97 86.45 5.73
N PRO A 2 -10.21 86.11 4.46
CA PRO A 2 -10.50 84.72 4.01
C PRO A 2 -9.24 83.97 3.52
N ASN A 3 -9.23 82.67 3.16
CA ASN A 3 -10.22 81.78 2.51
C ASN A 3 -10.26 80.37 3.18
N SER A 4 -11.34 79.56 3.20
CA SER A 4 -12.16 78.99 2.08
C SER A 4 -11.34 78.09 1.14
N PHE A 5 -11.67 76.84 0.78
CA PHE A 5 -12.70 75.83 1.15
C PHE A 5 -12.21 74.46 0.55
N PHE A 6 -12.82 73.25 0.59
CA PHE A 6 -14.09 72.68 1.04
C PHE A 6 -13.91 71.17 1.36
N ARG A 7 -14.55 70.59 2.39
CA ARG A 7 -14.85 69.13 2.51
C ARG A 7 -16.08 68.90 3.41
N HIS A 8 -16.96 67.98 3.06
CA HIS A 8 -18.16 67.62 3.83
C HIS A 8 -17.95 66.31 4.61
N LEU A 9 -18.68 66.18 5.73
CA LEU A 9 -18.88 64.90 6.42
C LEU A 9 -19.88 64.03 5.66
N LEU A 10 -19.69 62.72 5.76
CA LEU A 10 -20.77 61.75 5.89
C LEU A 10 -20.25 60.58 6.73
N ALA A 11 -21.01 60.18 7.75
CA ALA A 11 -20.60 59.12 8.68
C ALA A 11 -21.01 57.74 8.18
N VAL A 12 -20.22 56.72 8.51
CA VAL A 12 -20.53 55.30 8.24
C VAL A 12 -20.42 54.54 9.56
N LEU A 13 -21.39 53.65 9.83
CA LEU A 13 -21.41 52.82 11.03
C LEU A 13 -20.28 51.77 10.99
N SER A 14 -19.54 51.65 12.08
CA SER A 14 -18.61 50.54 12.30
C SER A 14 -19.37 49.27 12.72
N ILE A 15 -19.78 48.45 11.75
CA ILE A 15 -20.24 47.08 12.02
C ILE A 15 -18.99 46.19 12.15
N GLY A 16 -18.79 45.59 13.33
CA GLY A 16 -17.71 44.64 13.54
C GLY A 16 -18.04 43.28 12.92
N MET A 17 -17.44 42.96 11.78
CA MET A 17 -17.47 41.60 11.24
C MET A 17 -16.42 40.74 11.92
N THR A 18 -16.83 39.92 12.89
CA THR A 18 -16.07 38.73 13.27
C THR A 18 -16.19 37.71 12.15
N ILE A 19 -15.14 37.55 11.34
CA ILE A 19 -15.06 36.46 10.36
C ILE A 19 -14.92 35.16 11.16
N PRO A 20 -15.86 34.19 11.06
CA PRO A 20 -15.62 32.86 11.60
C PRO A 20 -14.50 32.21 10.77
N PHE A 21 -13.45 31.72 11.44
CA PHE A 21 -12.55 30.75 10.81
C PHE A 21 -13.36 29.47 10.60
N GLN A 22 -13.88 29.29 9.39
CA GLN A 22 -14.49 28.04 8.98
C GLN A 22 -13.35 27.07 8.66
N GLU A 23 -12.95 26.26 9.62
CA GLU A 23 -12.01 25.17 9.41
C GLU A 23 -12.54 24.27 8.30
N SER A 24 -11.78 24.16 7.20
CA SER A 24 -12.08 23.24 6.12
C SER A 24 -11.75 21.82 6.59
N PHE A 25 -12.71 21.18 7.27
CA PHE A 25 -12.67 19.75 7.51
C PHE A 25 -12.43 19.06 6.17
N SER A 26 -11.29 18.37 6.05
CA SER A 26 -11.02 17.51 4.89
C SER A 26 -12.10 16.42 4.90
N GLN A 27 -12.99 16.47 3.92
CA GLN A 27 -14.09 15.52 3.80
C GLN A 27 -13.49 14.15 3.52
N THR A 28 -13.43 13.31 4.54
CA THR A 28 -12.92 11.93 4.44
C THR A 28 -13.81 11.14 3.49
N ASN A 29 -13.20 10.48 2.51
CA ASN A 29 -13.92 9.61 1.60
C ASN A 29 -14.42 8.37 2.36
N PRO A 30 -15.70 7.96 2.29
CA PRO A 30 -16.21 6.87 3.11
C PRO A 30 -15.45 5.55 2.90
N CYS A 31 -15.22 5.11 1.66
CA CYS A 31 -14.44 3.91 1.37
C CYS A 31 -13.49 4.03 0.15
N LEU A 32 -12.78 2.95 -0.19
CA LEU A 32 -11.92 2.81 -1.38
C LEU A 32 -12.38 1.72 -2.36
N PHE A 33 -13.62 1.24 -2.25
CA PHE A 33 -14.11 0.09 -3.03
C PHE A 33 -14.10 0.32 -4.55
N ASP A 34 -14.46 1.52 -5.01
CA ASP A 34 -14.43 1.87 -6.44
C ASP A 34 -13.02 1.73 -7.06
N ALA A 35 -11.98 2.07 -6.28
CA ALA A 35 -10.60 1.85 -6.67
C ALA A 35 -10.31 0.35 -6.76
N TYR A 36 -10.58 -0.41 -5.68
CA TYR A 36 -10.38 -1.87 -5.62
C TYR A 36 -11.01 -2.61 -6.82
N LEU A 37 -12.21 -2.20 -7.27
CA LEU A 37 -12.90 -2.75 -8.43
C LEU A 37 -12.14 -2.57 -9.74
N ILE A 38 -11.48 -1.43 -9.93
CA ILE A 38 -10.66 -1.14 -11.11
C ILE A 38 -9.44 -2.06 -11.14
N GLN A 39 -8.79 -2.27 -9.97
CA GLN A 39 -7.65 -3.18 -9.83
C GLN A 39 -8.09 -4.64 -10.10
N ASN A 40 -9.06 -5.15 -9.35
CA ASN A 40 -9.42 -6.57 -9.28
C ASN A 40 -10.44 -7.04 -10.33
N LYS A 41 -10.60 -6.33 -11.44
CA LYS A 41 -11.75 -6.44 -12.35
C LYS A 41 -12.07 -7.86 -12.84
N GLN A 42 -11.06 -8.66 -13.21
CA GLN A 42 -11.27 -10.03 -13.71
C GLN A 42 -11.79 -10.96 -12.61
N THR A 43 -11.17 -10.89 -11.43
CA THR A 43 -11.53 -11.67 -10.24
C THR A 43 -12.97 -11.36 -9.79
N VAL A 44 -13.32 -10.07 -9.75
CA VAL A 44 -14.68 -9.60 -9.46
C VAL A 44 -15.71 -10.16 -10.45
N GLN A 45 -15.39 -10.18 -11.75
CA GLN A 45 -16.29 -10.72 -12.78
C GLN A 45 -16.55 -12.23 -12.64
N LEU A 46 -15.57 -13.00 -12.16
CA LEU A 46 -15.74 -14.44 -11.87
C LEU A 46 -16.65 -14.67 -10.66
N SER A 47 -16.46 -13.90 -9.59
CA SER A 47 -17.33 -13.90 -8.40
C SER A 47 -18.76 -13.48 -8.74
N GLU A 48 -18.93 -12.42 -9.53
CA GLU A 48 -20.24 -11.96 -10.00
C GLU A 48 -20.97 -13.05 -10.78
N SER A 49 -20.26 -13.72 -11.69
CA SER A 49 -20.80 -14.85 -12.46
C SER A 49 -21.27 -16.02 -11.58
N ALA A 50 -20.64 -16.23 -10.41
CA ALA A 50 -21.08 -17.22 -9.43
C ALA A 50 -22.32 -16.77 -8.64
N ILE A 51 -22.33 -15.51 -8.16
CA ILE A 51 -23.44 -14.91 -7.40
C ILE A 51 -24.72 -14.87 -8.25
N GLN A 52 -24.65 -14.34 -9.48
CA GLN A 52 -25.80 -14.26 -10.39
C GLN A 52 -26.34 -15.63 -10.79
N LYS A 53 -25.45 -16.62 -10.96
CA LYS A 53 -25.85 -18.01 -11.22
C LYS A 53 -26.63 -18.59 -10.03
N GLN A 54 -26.25 -18.27 -8.79
CA GLN A 54 -26.98 -18.71 -7.60
C GLN A 54 -28.32 -17.99 -7.43
N LEU A 55 -28.37 -16.66 -7.61
CA LEU A 55 -29.62 -15.88 -7.59
C LEU A 55 -30.63 -16.41 -8.62
N LYS A 56 -30.17 -16.66 -9.85
CA LYS A 56 -30.97 -17.26 -10.92
C LYS A 56 -31.42 -18.69 -10.60
N HIS A 57 -30.56 -19.49 -9.96
CA HIS A 57 -30.92 -20.83 -9.50
C HIS A 57 -32.02 -20.79 -8.43
N ASN A 58 -31.85 -19.94 -7.41
CA ASN A 58 -32.83 -19.76 -6.33
C ASN A 58 -34.19 -19.32 -6.90
N SER A 59 -34.20 -18.33 -7.81
CA SER A 59 -35.41 -17.86 -8.49
C SER A 59 -36.10 -18.96 -9.31
N LEU A 60 -35.35 -19.69 -10.14
CA LEU A 60 -35.90 -20.77 -10.99
C LEU A 60 -36.52 -21.93 -10.19
N PHE A 61 -35.90 -22.31 -9.07
CA PHE A 61 -36.36 -23.42 -8.23
C PHE A 61 -37.22 -22.97 -7.04
N ARG A 62 -37.44 -21.66 -6.87
CA ARG A 62 -38.11 -21.03 -5.72
C ARG A 62 -37.49 -21.43 -4.37
N ILE A 63 -36.16 -21.55 -4.34
CA ILE A 63 -35.41 -21.78 -3.11
C ILE A 63 -35.44 -20.49 -2.31
N SER A 64 -35.96 -20.57 -1.09
CA SER A 64 -35.92 -19.51 -0.10
C SER A 64 -35.04 -19.98 1.04
N ASN A 65 -34.03 -19.17 1.38
CA ASN A 65 -33.15 -19.42 2.53
C ASN A 65 -33.70 -18.79 3.82
N HIS A 66 -34.90 -18.19 3.77
CA HIS A 66 -35.50 -17.54 4.93
C HIS A 66 -35.62 -18.45 6.15
N GLY A 67 -35.26 -17.92 7.31
CA GLY A 67 -35.15 -18.63 8.59
C GLY A 67 -33.80 -19.32 8.83
N ILE A 68 -32.85 -19.27 7.88
CA ILE A 68 -31.46 -19.68 8.10
C ILE A 68 -30.67 -18.48 8.64
N ILE A 69 -30.16 -18.57 9.87
CA ILE A 69 -29.27 -17.55 10.42
C ILE A 69 -27.83 -17.83 9.99
N TYR A 70 -27.28 -16.93 9.19
CA TYR A 70 -25.90 -16.92 8.74
C TYR A 70 -25.02 -16.23 9.79
N GLN A 71 -24.64 -16.97 10.83
CA GLN A 71 -23.73 -16.44 11.85
C GLN A 71 -22.29 -16.39 11.33
N ILE A 72 -21.58 -15.30 11.62
CA ILE A 72 -20.22 -15.00 11.14
C ILE A 72 -19.30 -14.82 12.36
N PRO A 73 -18.33 -15.72 12.58
CA PRO A 73 -17.27 -15.50 13.56
C PRO A 73 -16.32 -14.38 13.10
N VAL A 74 -16.06 -13.44 13.99
CA VAL A 74 -15.26 -12.23 13.76
C VAL A 74 -14.03 -12.23 14.66
N VAL A 75 -12.89 -11.78 14.12
CA VAL A 75 -11.71 -11.38 14.89
C VAL A 75 -11.34 -9.94 14.56
N VAL A 76 -11.03 -9.14 15.59
CA VAL A 76 -10.67 -7.73 15.44
C VAL A 76 -9.20 -7.51 15.77
N HIS A 77 -8.39 -7.16 14.77
CA HIS A 77 -6.96 -6.88 14.87
C HIS A 77 -6.74 -5.37 15.02
N VAL A 78 -6.51 -4.91 16.26
CA VAL A 78 -6.19 -3.50 16.55
C VAL A 78 -4.69 -3.28 16.33
N ILE A 79 -4.34 -2.60 15.24
CA ILE A 79 -2.95 -2.23 14.92
C ILE A 79 -2.72 -0.81 15.42
N HIS A 80 -1.76 -0.60 16.33
CA HIS A 80 -1.59 0.67 17.03
C HIS A 80 -0.12 1.05 17.27
N ASN A 81 0.15 2.34 17.50
CA ASN A 81 1.40 2.77 18.15
C ASN A 81 1.23 2.92 19.68
N GLY A 82 -0.02 2.92 20.16
CA GLY A 82 -0.39 3.13 21.57
C GLY A 82 -1.02 4.49 21.83
N GLY A 83 -1.43 5.21 20.78
CA GLY A 83 -2.31 6.37 20.88
C GLY A 83 -3.79 5.97 20.89
N ASN A 84 -4.64 6.91 20.49
CA ASN A 84 -6.10 6.76 20.47
C ASN A 84 -6.58 5.59 19.60
N GLU A 85 -5.78 5.13 18.64
CA GLU A 85 -6.08 3.99 17.79
C GLU A 85 -6.09 2.64 18.53
N ASN A 86 -5.52 2.56 19.74
CA ASN A 86 -5.64 1.40 20.61
C ASN A 86 -7.01 1.37 21.34
N ILE A 87 -8.09 1.26 20.56
CA ILE A 87 -9.48 1.40 21.02
C ILE A 87 -9.91 0.35 22.05
N SER A 88 -10.86 0.68 22.93
CA SER A 88 -11.29 -0.21 24.01
C SER A 88 -12.16 -1.39 23.52
N ASP A 89 -12.16 -2.49 24.28
CA ASP A 89 -13.05 -3.64 24.06
C ASP A 89 -14.53 -3.21 24.02
N ALA A 90 -14.92 -2.19 24.80
CA ALA A 90 -16.27 -1.63 24.77
C ALA A 90 -16.60 -0.93 23.44
N GLN A 91 -15.63 -0.25 22.82
CA GLN A 91 -15.81 0.33 21.48
C GLN A 91 -15.92 -0.76 20.42
N ILE A 92 -15.10 -1.82 20.52
CA ILE A 92 -15.14 -2.97 19.61
C ILE A 92 -16.47 -3.72 19.72
N GLN A 93 -16.91 -4.06 20.94
CA GLN A 93 -18.23 -4.65 21.17
C GLN A 93 -19.34 -3.75 20.64
N SER A 94 -19.24 -2.42 20.81
CA SER A 94 -20.24 -1.49 20.27
C SER A 94 -20.35 -1.49 18.75
N GLN A 95 -19.31 -1.92 18.01
CA GLN A 95 -19.39 -2.14 16.55
C GLN A 95 -20.09 -3.46 16.22
N ILE A 96 -19.81 -4.51 16.99
CA ILE A 96 -20.40 -5.85 16.81
C ILE A 96 -21.89 -5.82 17.15
N ASP A 97 -22.28 -5.03 18.16
CA ASP A 97 -23.68 -4.68 18.42
C ASP A 97 -24.30 -4.03 17.18
N VAL A 98 -23.68 -2.97 16.64
CA VAL A 98 -24.18 -2.22 15.47
C VAL A 98 -24.32 -3.09 14.22
N LEU A 99 -23.36 -3.99 13.96
CA LEU A 99 -23.46 -4.93 12.85
C LEU A 99 -24.68 -5.85 13.02
N ASN A 100 -24.92 -6.38 14.22
CA ASN A 100 -26.13 -7.16 14.48
C ASN A 100 -27.41 -6.30 14.42
N GLU A 101 -27.38 -5.04 14.85
CA GLU A 101 -28.51 -4.11 14.75
C GLU A 101 -28.93 -3.87 13.29
N ASP A 102 -27.96 -3.58 12.44
CA ASP A 102 -28.14 -3.23 11.03
C ASP A 102 -28.52 -4.45 10.19
N TYR A 103 -27.82 -5.58 10.36
CA TYR A 103 -28.06 -6.79 9.57
C TYR A 103 -29.28 -7.59 10.03
N ARG A 104 -29.65 -7.57 11.33
CA ARG A 104 -30.86 -8.26 11.84
C ARG A 104 -32.10 -7.38 11.91
N LYS A 105 -32.05 -6.15 11.39
CA LYS A 105 -33.15 -5.17 11.46
C LYS A 105 -33.69 -5.02 12.89
N ALA A 106 -32.81 -4.81 13.87
CA ALA A 106 -33.15 -5.05 15.27
C ALA A 106 -34.14 -4.00 15.83
N ILE A 107 -35.29 -4.47 16.35
CA ILE A 107 -36.39 -3.63 16.85
C ILE A 107 -35.91 -2.67 17.95
N GLY A 108 -36.23 -1.38 17.79
CA GLY A 108 -35.88 -0.34 18.76
C GLY A 108 -34.48 0.25 18.61
N THR A 109 -33.74 -0.14 17.57
CA THR A 109 -32.41 0.38 17.22
C THR A 109 -32.47 1.18 15.91
N ASN A 110 -31.40 1.90 15.55
CA ASN A 110 -31.33 2.61 14.26
C ASN A 110 -31.46 1.65 13.08
N GLY A 111 -30.93 0.42 13.19
CA GLY A 111 -31.03 -0.59 12.15
C GLY A 111 -32.44 -1.13 11.91
N PHE A 112 -33.45 -0.76 12.72
CA PHE A 112 -34.83 -1.20 12.48
C PHE A 112 -35.40 -0.66 11.16
N GLY A 113 -35.07 0.59 10.79
CA GLY A 113 -35.33 1.21 9.47
C GLY A 113 -36.63 0.87 8.73
N ASN A 114 -36.57 0.94 7.40
CA ASN A 114 -37.62 0.48 6.47
C ASN A 114 -37.25 -0.82 5.72
N GLY A 115 -36.00 -1.29 5.83
CA GLY A 115 -35.43 -2.39 5.03
C GLY A 115 -35.88 -3.80 5.45
N VAL A 116 -35.01 -4.79 5.28
CA VAL A 116 -35.26 -6.18 5.69
C VAL A 116 -34.27 -6.68 6.73
N ASP A 117 -34.69 -7.70 7.49
CA ASP A 117 -33.75 -8.60 8.16
C ASP A 117 -32.96 -9.35 7.07
N THR A 118 -31.63 -9.32 7.15
CA THR A 118 -30.73 -10.03 6.21
C THR A 118 -30.45 -11.47 6.64
N GLU A 119 -30.83 -11.81 7.87
CA GLU A 119 -30.60 -13.09 8.54
C GLU A 119 -29.11 -13.40 8.80
N ILE A 120 -28.24 -12.38 8.76
CA ILE A 120 -26.80 -12.46 9.07
C ILE A 120 -26.53 -11.97 10.49
N GLU A 121 -25.77 -12.73 11.29
CA GLU A 121 -25.33 -12.36 12.65
C GLU A 121 -23.81 -12.32 12.77
N PHE A 122 -23.29 -11.51 13.69
CA PHE A 122 -21.85 -11.37 13.93
C PHE A 122 -21.51 -11.71 15.38
N CYS A 123 -20.50 -12.56 15.56
CA CYS A 123 -20.02 -12.98 16.86
C CYS A 123 -18.50 -12.75 16.95
N LEU A 124 -18.03 -11.99 17.94
CA LEU A 124 -16.60 -12.02 18.30
C LEU A 124 -16.24 -13.44 18.73
N ALA A 125 -15.36 -14.09 17.99
CA ALA A 125 -14.95 -15.47 18.25
C ALA A 125 -14.48 -15.67 19.70
N LYS A 126 -14.83 -16.80 20.29
CA LYS A 126 -14.42 -17.18 21.65
C LYS A 126 -13.34 -18.26 21.69
N LEU A 127 -13.08 -18.89 20.54
CA LEU A 127 -11.98 -19.82 20.32
C LEU A 127 -11.06 -19.33 19.19
N THR A 128 -9.76 -19.30 19.47
CA THR A 128 -8.68 -19.06 18.50
C THR A 128 -8.62 -20.19 17.45
N PRO A 129 -7.84 -20.04 16.36
CA PRO A 129 -7.70 -21.09 15.34
C PRO A 129 -7.24 -22.45 15.89
N ASP A 130 -6.43 -22.45 16.96
CA ASP A 130 -5.93 -23.61 17.71
C ASP A 130 -6.80 -24.03 18.91
N GLY A 131 -7.93 -23.35 19.17
CA GLY A 131 -8.92 -23.74 20.17
C GLY A 131 -8.68 -23.23 21.60
N LYS A 132 -7.81 -22.23 21.80
CA LYS A 132 -7.65 -21.52 23.09
C LYS A 132 -8.76 -20.47 23.27
N CYS A 133 -9.07 -20.15 24.54
CA CYS A 133 -10.07 -19.14 24.91
C CYS A 133 -9.61 -17.72 24.48
N THR A 134 -10.51 -16.93 23.90
CA THR A 134 -10.23 -15.55 23.49
C THR A 134 -11.45 -14.63 23.64
N ASN A 135 -11.24 -13.33 23.81
CA ASN A 135 -12.30 -12.31 23.66
C ASN A 135 -12.66 -12.04 22.17
N GLY A 136 -11.83 -12.48 21.22
CA GLY A 136 -11.96 -12.22 19.77
C GLY A 136 -11.17 -10.99 19.30
N ILE A 137 -10.26 -10.47 20.12
CA ILE A 137 -9.53 -9.22 19.87
C ILE A 137 -8.03 -9.47 19.96
N VAL A 138 -7.29 -9.07 18.92
CA VAL A 138 -5.83 -9.10 18.84
C VAL A 138 -5.31 -7.66 18.90
N ARG A 139 -4.28 -7.37 19.69
CA ARG A 139 -3.71 -6.02 19.85
C ARG A 139 -2.23 -6.03 19.54
N ILE A 140 -1.81 -5.27 18.52
CA ILE A 140 -0.45 -5.33 17.99
C ILE A 140 0.14 -3.92 17.86
N LYS A 141 1.29 -3.73 18.50
CA LYS A 141 2.02 -2.47 18.43
C LYS A 141 2.90 -2.42 17.17
N SER A 142 2.45 -1.69 16.15
CA SER A 142 3.13 -1.55 14.85
C SER A 142 2.90 -0.18 14.19
N THR A 143 3.91 0.31 13.46
CA THR A 143 3.85 1.55 12.67
C THR A 143 2.87 1.49 11.51
N LEU A 144 2.57 0.28 11.00
CA LEU A 144 1.62 -0.02 9.92
C LEU A 144 0.19 0.49 10.19
N THR A 145 -0.13 0.90 11.42
CA THR A 145 -1.38 1.61 11.73
C THR A 145 -1.56 2.94 10.95
N ASN A 146 -0.48 3.53 10.41
CA ASN A 146 -0.56 4.61 9.43
C ASN A 146 -0.51 3.94 8.03
N HIS A 147 -1.64 3.39 7.61
CA HIS A 147 -1.74 2.34 6.59
C HIS A 147 -1.94 2.89 5.18
N ASN A 148 -1.21 2.38 4.18
CA ASN A 148 -1.54 2.61 2.78
C ASN A 148 -2.36 1.43 2.24
N SER A 149 -3.38 1.69 1.42
CA SER A 149 -4.30 0.62 0.96
C SER A 149 -3.59 -0.53 0.22
N TYR A 150 -2.49 -0.23 -0.47
CA TYR A 150 -1.63 -1.18 -1.17
C TYR A 150 -0.82 -2.10 -0.22
N GLU A 151 -0.58 -1.70 1.03
CA GLU A 151 0.16 -2.48 2.05
C GLU A 151 -0.72 -3.58 2.70
N ARG A 152 -1.89 -3.90 2.11
CA ARG A 152 -2.91 -4.78 2.71
C ARG A 152 -2.37 -6.15 3.14
N GLN A 153 -1.48 -6.74 2.35
CA GLN A 153 -0.83 -8.02 2.68
C GLN A 153 0.04 -7.94 3.95
N LEU A 154 0.64 -6.77 4.25
CA LEU A 154 1.46 -6.60 5.46
C LEU A 154 0.62 -6.71 6.75
N LEU A 155 -0.69 -6.41 6.69
CA LEU A 155 -1.60 -6.58 7.82
C LEU A 155 -1.80 -8.06 8.17
N SER A 156 -1.97 -8.93 7.17
CA SER A 156 -2.22 -10.35 7.39
C SER A 156 -0.96 -11.15 7.73
N GLN A 157 0.19 -10.75 7.17
CA GLN A 157 1.53 -11.21 7.59
C GLN A 157 1.78 -10.88 9.07
N LEU A 158 1.42 -9.66 9.51
CA LEU A 158 1.51 -9.26 10.91
C LEU A 158 0.52 -10.06 11.79
N SER A 159 -0.76 -10.15 11.39
CA SER A 159 -1.74 -11.02 12.03
C SER A 159 -2.97 -11.28 11.17
N SER A 160 -3.23 -12.56 10.90
CA SER A 160 -4.48 -13.04 10.32
C SER A 160 -4.90 -14.34 11.01
N TRP A 161 -6.21 -14.57 11.11
CA TRP A 161 -6.78 -15.90 11.37
C TRP A 161 -7.38 -16.42 10.06
N ASN A 162 -7.54 -17.75 9.93
CA ASN A 162 -7.95 -18.36 8.66
C ASN A 162 -9.26 -17.74 8.11
N PRO A 163 -9.24 -17.08 6.93
CA PRO A 163 -10.38 -16.34 6.39
C PRO A 163 -11.57 -17.23 5.98
N THR A 164 -11.37 -18.55 5.81
CA THR A 164 -12.52 -19.46 5.61
C THR A 164 -13.28 -19.75 6.91
N ARG A 165 -12.69 -19.41 8.07
CA ARG A 165 -13.25 -19.64 9.41
C ARG A 165 -13.61 -18.36 10.18
N TYR A 166 -12.99 -17.22 9.84
CA TYR A 166 -13.16 -15.96 10.57
C TYR A 166 -13.15 -14.76 9.62
N LEU A 167 -14.06 -13.82 9.84
CA LEU A 167 -13.99 -12.48 9.26
C LEU A 167 -12.90 -11.69 10.01
N ASN A 168 -11.79 -11.43 9.34
CA ASN A 168 -10.72 -10.57 9.85
C ASN A 168 -11.11 -9.10 9.66
N ILE A 169 -11.18 -8.34 10.76
CA ILE A 169 -11.39 -6.89 10.73
C ILE A 169 -10.19 -6.20 11.35
N TYR A 170 -9.50 -5.35 10.59
CA TYR A 170 -8.35 -4.58 11.04
C TYR A 170 -8.79 -3.16 11.43
N VAL A 171 -8.34 -2.69 12.59
CA VAL A 171 -8.53 -1.30 13.03
C VAL A 171 -7.19 -0.59 13.03
N VAL A 172 -7.12 0.51 12.28
CA VAL A 172 -5.89 1.29 12.04
C VAL A 172 -6.11 2.76 12.40
N LYS A 173 -5.03 3.54 12.55
CA LYS A 173 -5.09 4.97 12.89
C LYS A 173 -5.55 5.82 11.70
N SER A 174 -5.07 5.51 10.50
CA SER A 174 -5.38 6.28 9.28
C SER A 174 -5.15 5.44 8.04
N ILE A 175 -6.00 5.60 7.02
CA ILE A 175 -5.78 5.05 5.67
C ILE A 175 -5.39 6.19 4.73
N ALA A 176 -4.37 5.96 3.90
CA ALA A 176 -3.92 6.91 2.88
C ALA A 176 -5.09 7.36 1.96
N GLY A 177 -5.09 8.65 1.58
CA GLY A 177 -6.21 9.27 0.86
C GLY A 177 -7.35 9.78 1.76
N ASN A 178 -7.19 9.78 3.09
CA ASN A 178 -8.20 10.22 4.07
C ASN A 178 -9.50 9.40 3.98
N VAL A 179 -9.37 8.07 4.04
CA VAL A 179 -10.47 7.12 3.80
C VAL A 179 -10.97 6.48 5.10
N GLY A 180 -12.29 6.27 5.20
CA GLY A 180 -12.95 5.64 6.36
C GLY A 180 -12.71 4.13 6.49
N GLY A 181 -12.87 3.38 5.39
CA GLY A 181 -12.64 1.93 5.36
C GLY A 181 -12.36 1.35 3.97
N TYR A 182 -12.03 0.05 3.92
CA TYR A 182 -12.10 -0.76 2.69
C TYR A 182 -12.14 -2.27 2.97
N ALA A 183 -13.03 -2.97 2.26
CA ALA A 183 -13.13 -4.43 2.24
C ALA A 183 -12.41 -5.10 1.06
N SER A 184 -12.21 -6.41 1.17
CA SER A 184 -12.03 -7.29 0.01
C SER A 184 -13.40 -7.67 -0.57
N PHE A 185 -13.55 -7.63 -1.89
CA PHE A 185 -14.69 -8.26 -2.55
C PHE A 185 -14.50 -9.79 -2.60
N PRO A 186 -15.57 -10.60 -2.55
CA PRO A 186 -15.50 -12.05 -2.72
C PRO A 186 -14.61 -12.49 -3.90
N GLY A 187 -13.82 -13.53 -3.68
CA GLY A 187 -12.89 -14.11 -4.67
C GLY A 187 -11.52 -13.42 -4.76
N GLY A 188 -11.29 -12.30 -4.08
CA GLY A 188 -9.96 -11.69 -3.96
C GLY A 188 -8.93 -12.59 -3.23
N PRO A 189 -7.64 -12.19 -3.21
CA PRO A 189 -6.57 -12.96 -2.58
C PRO A 189 -6.87 -13.31 -1.12
N THR A 190 -6.63 -14.56 -0.71
CA THR A 190 -7.03 -15.07 0.61
C THR A 190 -6.19 -14.48 1.74
N ASP A 191 -4.92 -14.22 1.48
CA ASP A 191 -4.02 -13.45 2.34
C ASP A 191 -4.43 -11.97 2.48
N GLN A 192 -5.41 -11.51 1.69
CA GLN A 192 -5.94 -10.15 1.76
C GLN A 192 -7.45 -10.12 2.08
N ASP A 193 -8.07 -11.23 2.50
CA ASP A 193 -9.50 -11.23 2.79
C ASP A 193 -9.86 -10.63 4.17
N GLY A 194 -10.86 -9.75 4.20
CA GLY A 194 -11.35 -9.09 5.40
C GLY A 194 -11.72 -7.62 5.18
N ILE A 195 -11.73 -6.84 6.26
CA ILE A 195 -12.14 -5.43 6.30
C ILE A 195 -11.08 -4.60 7.02
N VAL A 196 -10.80 -3.37 6.59
CA VAL A 196 -9.94 -2.41 7.31
C VAL A 196 -10.71 -1.12 7.57
N ILE A 197 -10.75 -0.62 8.80
CA ILE A 197 -11.47 0.61 9.22
C ILE A 197 -10.55 1.52 10.03
N ILE A 198 -10.68 2.85 9.88
CA ILE A 198 -10.01 3.81 10.77
C ILE A 198 -10.67 3.85 12.16
N HIS A 199 -9.86 3.96 13.20
CA HIS A 199 -10.32 3.83 14.60
C HIS A 199 -11.39 4.86 15.04
N ASN A 200 -11.49 6.01 14.35
CA ASN A 200 -12.52 7.02 14.59
C ASN A 200 -13.76 6.88 13.69
N ALA A 201 -13.84 5.83 12.87
CA ALA A 201 -15.05 5.38 12.15
C ALA A 201 -15.53 3.98 12.61
N PHE A 202 -14.94 3.44 13.69
CA PHE A 202 -15.22 2.09 14.20
C PHE A 202 -15.99 2.13 15.53
N GLY A 203 -17.17 1.51 15.54
CA GLY A 203 -18.08 1.48 16.69
C GLY A 203 -18.84 2.80 16.90
N ARG A 204 -19.57 2.87 18.02
CA ARG A 204 -20.44 4.00 18.38
C ARG A 204 -20.08 4.66 19.72
N THR A 205 -18.87 4.43 20.19
CA THR A 205 -18.34 4.92 21.47
C THR A 205 -16.84 5.19 21.36
N GLY A 206 -16.20 5.62 22.45
CA GLY A 206 -14.73 5.75 22.51
C GLY A 206 -14.21 6.84 21.57
N THR A 207 -13.48 6.45 20.52
CA THR A 207 -12.87 7.37 19.55
C THR A 207 -13.71 7.65 18.31
N ALA A 208 -14.89 7.06 18.16
CA ALA A 208 -15.76 7.27 17.00
C ALA A 208 -16.18 8.76 16.86
N GLN A 209 -16.02 9.34 15.67
CA GLN A 209 -16.16 10.78 15.41
C GLN A 209 -17.15 11.10 14.29
N ASN A 210 -17.94 12.16 14.49
CA ASN A 210 -18.96 12.61 13.55
C ASN A 210 -18.27 13.11 12.24
N PRO A 211 -18.77 12.78 11.04
CA PRO A 211 -20.08 12.18 10.72
C PRO A 211 -20.21 10.66 10.94
N ASN A 212 -19.12 9.91 11.12
CA ASN A 212 -19.08 8.44 11.06
C ASN A 212 -19.02 7.80 12.46
N ASN A 213 -19.86 8.29 13.39
CA ASN A 213 -19.77 7.95 14.82
C ASN A 213 -20.81 6.93 15.32
N LEU A 214 -21.53 6.25 14.41
CA LEU A 214 -22.50 5.21 14.78
C LEU A 214 -22.07 3.83 14.25
N GLY A 215 -20.88 3.69 13.66
CA GLY A 215 -20.29 2.44 13.20
C GLY A 215 -20.76 1.96 11.82
N ARG A 216 -21.43 2.81 11.02
CA ARG A 216 -22.02 2.37 9.73
C ARG A 216 -21.00 2.31 8.59
N THR A 217 -19.79 2.85 8.76
CA THR A 217 -18.64 2.53 7.90
C THR A 217 -18.32 1.04 7.92
N CYS A 218 -18.32 0.38 9.09
CA CYS A 218 -18.08 -1.07 9.14
C CYS A 218 -19.25 -1.88 8.58
N THR A 219 -20.49 -1.38 8.69
CA THR A 219 -21.67 -1.98 8.03
C THR A 219 -21.55 -1.93 6.50
N HIS A 220 -21.12 -0.78 5.96
CA HIS A 220 -20.85 -0.56 4.54
C HIS A 220 -19.75 -1.50 3.99
N GLU A 221 -18.58 -1.54 4.64
CA GLU A 221 -17.51 -2.48 4.24
C GLU A 221 -17.93 -3.94 4.35
N SER A 222 -18.73 -4.29 5.36
CA SER A 222 -19.27 -5.65 5.48
C SER A 222 -20.15 -6.00 4.28
N GLY A 223 -20.93 -5.05 3.77
CA GLY A 223 -21.71 -5.19 2.55
C GLY A 223 -20.84 -5.59 1.34
N HIS A 224 -19.74 -4.89 1.12
CA HIS A 224 -18.76 -5.25 0.08
C HIS A 224 -18.13 -6.63 0.29
N TRP A 225 -17.84 -7.02 1.54
CA TRP A 225 -17.30 -8.34 1.86
C TRP A 225 -18.31 -9.48 1.57
N PHE A 226 -19.63 -9.22 1.70
CA PHE A 226 -20.71 -10.09 1.23
C PHE A 226 -21.07 -9.89 -0.26
N GLY A 227 -20.31 -9.10 -1.02
CA GLY A 227 -20.47 -8.95 -2.46
C GLY A 227 -21.47 -7.89 -2.92
N LEU A 228 -21.86 -6.92 -2.09
CA LEU A 228 -22.63 -5.75 -2.53
C LEU A 228 -21.74 -4.71 -3.22
N TYR A 229 -22.30 -4.02 -4.20
CA TYR A 229 -21.72 -2.81 -4.79
C TYR A 229 -22.29 -1.55 -4.10
N HIS A 230 -21.72 -0.39 -4.41
CA HIS A 230 -22.36 0.90 -4.15
C HIS A 230 -23.67 1.04 -4.92
N THR A 231 -24.69 1.67 -4.33
CA THR A 231 -25.96 2.00 -5.02
C THR A 231 -25.77 2.85 -6.29
N PHE A 232 -24.68 3.62 -6.32
CA PHE A 232 -24.26 4.47 -7.45
C PHE A 232 -23.22 3.82 -8.37
N ASN A 233 -22.90 2.54 -8.20
CA ASN A 233 -21.93 1.84 -9.05
C ASN A 233 -22.38 1.89 -10.51
N SER A 234 -21.53 2.39 -11.41
CA SER A 234 -21.86 2.60 -12.83
C SER A 234 -23.01 3.61 -13.11
N GLY A 235 -23.43 4.40 -12.10
CA GLY A 235 -24.50 5.39 -12.22
C GLY A 235 -25.88 4.77 -12.48
N CYS A 236 -26.76 5.50 -13.18
CA CYS A 236 -28.15 5.08 -13.40
C CYS A 236 -28.35 3.74 -14.14
N GLY A 237 -27.33 3.21 -14.82
CA GLY A 237 -27.43 1.98 -15.63
C GLY A 237 -28.42 2.11 -16.82
N ILE A 238 -28.87 0.96 -17.34
CA ILE A 238 -30.00 0.85 -18.27
C ILE A 238 -31.06 -0.10 -17.70
N ASP A 239 -30.64 -1.25 -17.15
CA ASP A 239 -31.47 -2.24 -16.46
C ASP A 239 -31.04 -2.35 -14.98
N THR A 240 -31.91 -1.99 -14.03
CA THR A 240 -31.57 -1.99 -12.59
C THR A 240 -31.32 -3.39 -12.01
N CYS A 241 -31.64 -4.46 -12.73
CA CYS A 241 -31.31 -5.83 -12.34
C CYS A 241 -29.95 -6.32 -12.90
N LEU A 242 -29.44 -5.71 -13.98
CA LEU A 242 -28.35 -6.25 -14.81
C LEU A 242 -27.20 -5.27 -15.07
N ASP A 243 -27.40 -3.98 -14.80
CA ASP A 243 -26.40 -2.92 -14.67
C ASP A 243 -26.41 -2.37 -13.23
N GLY A 244 -25.74 -1.25 -12.97
CA GLY A 244 -25.82 -0.55 -11.68
C GLY A 244 -25.08 -1.29 -10.56
N ASP A 245 -25.72 -1.40 -9.39
CA ASP A 245 -25.26 -2.20 -8.26
C ASP A 245 -25.62 -3.71 -8.36
N LEU A 246 -26.30 -4.08 -9.46
CA LEU A 246 -26.79 -5.44 -9.76
C LEU A 246 -27.83 -5.94 -8.75
N VAL A 247 -28.69 -5.04 -8.25
CA VAL A 247 -29.82 -5.34 -7.36
C VAL A 247 -31.12 -4.68 -7.83
N CYS A 248 -32.11 -5.49 -8.21
CA CYS A 248 -33.39 -5.03 -8.77
C CYS A 248 -34.24 -4.08 -7.89
N ASP A 249 -34.03 -4.03 -6.57
CA ASP A 249 -34.89 -3.30 -5.62
C ASP A 249 -34.19 -2.14 -4.87
N THR A 250 -32.99 -1.77 -5.33
CA THR A 250 -32.37 -0.46 -5.08
C THR A 250 -32.74 0.49 -6.24
N PRO A 251 -33.28 1.69 -5.96
CA PRO A 251 -33.43 2.75 -6.97
C PRO A 251 -32.06 3.11 -7.58
N PRO A 252 -31.98 3.37 -8.90
CA PRO A 252 -30.72 3.72 -9.55
C PRO A 252 -30.22 5.08 -9.05
N VAL A 253 -28.92 5.19 -8.76
CA VAL A 253 -28.29 6.42 -8.26
C VAL A 253 -27.17 6.88 -9.20
N ALA A 254 -27.14 8.15 -9.57
CA ALA A 254 -26.19 8.66 -10.56
C ALA A 254 -24.78 8.93 -10.00
N ASN A 255 -24.68 9.33 -8.73
CA ASN A 255 -23.45 9.74 -8.04
C ASN A 255 -23.59 9.48 -6.53
N PRO A 256 -22.50 9.29 -5.77
CA PRO A 256 -22.55 9.16 -4.31
C PRO A 256 -23.24 10.35 -3.62
N ASN A 257 -24.15 10.07 -2.71
CA ASN A 257 -24.79 11.07 -1.86
C ASN A 257 -23.97 11.32 -0.59
N PHE A 258 -24.02 12.55 -0.08
CA PHE A 258 -23.32 12.94 1.15
C PHE A 258 -24.25 13.73 2.07
N ASN A 259 -24.13 13.54 3.39
CA ASN A 259 -25.14 13.94 4.38
C ASN A 259 -26.47 13.21 4.10
N CYS A 260 -27.63 13.77 4.48
CA CYS A 260 -28.95 13.22 4.15
C CYS A 260 -29.69 14.13 3.16
N PRO A 261 -29.36 14.11 1.85
CA PRO A 261 -30.08 14.91 0.85
C PRO A 261 -31.47 14.33 0.57
N ALA A 262 -32.37 15.14 0.01
CA ALA A 262 -33.63 14.68 -0.57
C ALA A 262 -33.55 14.94 -2.08
N ILE A 263 -33.25 13.88 -2.84
CA ILE A 263 -32.89 13.95 -4.25
C ILE A 263 -33.43 12.72 -4.99
N ASN A 264 -33.72 12.89 -6.28
CA ASN A 264 -33.76 11.80 -7.24
C ASN A 264 -32.80 12.18 -8.37
N SER A 265 -31.79 11.35 -8.60
CA SER A 265 -30.69 11.60 -9.53
C SER A 265 -30.84 10.86 -10.86
N CYS A 266 -31.73 9.86 -10.90
CA CYS A 266 -32.08 9.06 -12.06
C CYS A 266 -33.61 9.14 -12.31
N SER A 267 -34.15 8.37 -13.26
CA SER A 267 -35.60 8.23 -13.49
C SER A 267 -35.93 7.09 -14.49
N ASN A 268 -35.17 5.98 -14.41
CA ASN A 268 -35.22 4.87 -15.38
C ASN A 268 -35.67 3.54 -14.78
N ASP A 269 -35.96 3.54 -13.48
CA ASP A 269 -36.78 2.56 -12.76
C ASP A 269 -38.28 2.76 -13.01
N PHE A 270 -39.11 1.79 -12.60
CA PHE A 270 -40.56 1.91 -12.70
C PHE A 270 -41.29 1.09 -11.60
N PRO A 271 -42.07 1.74 -10.70
CA PRO A 271 -42.28 3.19 -10.59
C PRO A 271 -40.99 3.93 -10.18
N ASP A 272 -40.90 5.19 -10.60
CA ASP A 272 -39.81 6.14 -10.31
C ASP A 272 -39.71 6.45 -8.80
N PHE A 273 -38.58 6.12 -8.18
CA PHE A 273 -38.28 6.33 -6.76
C PHE A 273 -37.08 7.27 -6.57
N PRO A 274 -37.02 8.04 -5.46
CA PRO A 274 -35.85 8.86 -5.13
C PRO A 274 -34.62 8.01 -4.78
N ASP A 275 -33.45 8.66 -4.82
CA ASP A 275 -32.18 8.08 -4.35
C ASP A 275 -32.36 7.51 -2.94
N GLN A 276 -31.94 6.26 -2.74
CA GLN A 276 -32.10 5.56 -1.47
C GLN A 276 -30.99 5.93 -0.48
N VAL A 277 -30.97 7.19 -0.08
CA VAL A 277 -29.99 7.85 0.80
C VAL A 277 -29.85 7.20 2.18
N GLU A 278 -30.84 6.41 2.60
CA GLU A 278 -30.82 5.58 3.80
C GLU A 278 -30.14 4.21 3.64
N ASN A 279 -29.74 3.82 2.43
CA ASN A 279 -29.08 2.54 2.17
C ASN A 279 -27.65 2.55 2.75
N TYR A 280 -27.24 1.46 3.41
CA TYR A 280 -25.88 1.37 3.95
C TYR A 280 -24.79 1.48 2.86
N MET A 281 -25.10 1.13 1.60
CA MET A 281 -24.16 1.13 0.47
C MET A 281 -24.03 2.47 -0.29
N ASP A 282 -24.71 3.54 0.15
CA ASP A 282 -24.42 4.91 -0.32
C ASP A 282 -23.28 5.55 0.52
N TYR A 283 -22.84 6.77 0.19
CA TYR A 283 -21.80 7.53 0.90
C TYR A 283 -22.36 8.54 1.93
N THR A 284 -23.66 8.44 2.21
CA THR A 284 -24.36 9.26 3.22
C THR A 284 -23.80 9.04 4.63
N SER A 285 -23.99 10.02 5.52
CA SER A 285 -23.45 9.93 6.89
C SER A 285 -24.19 8.87 7.70
N ASP A 286 -23.53 8.33 8.73
CA ASP A 286 -24.07 7.28 9.62
C ASP A 286 -25.49 7.57 10.16
N LEU A 287 -25.85 8.84 10.32
CA LEU A 287 -27.15 9.27 10.82
C LEU A 287 -28.30 9.03 9.82
N CYS A 288 -28.02 8.98 8.52
CA CYS A 288 -29.02 8.75 7.47
C CYS A 288 -29.29 7.25 7.28
N LYS A 289 -28.25 6.43 7.41
CA LYS A 289 -28.22 5.02 7.04
C LYS A 289 -29.01 4.14 8.01
N ASN A 290 -29.96 3.37 7.47
CA ASN A 290 -30.78 2.44 8.25
C ASN A 290 -31.34 1.22 7.48
N ILE A 291 -31.03 1.00 6.19
CA ILE A 291 -31.59 -0.14 5.43
C ILE A 291 -30.60 -0.92 4.55
N PHE A 292 -30.87 -2.23 4.46
CA PHE A 292 -30.59 -3.07 3.29
C PHE A 292 -31.92 -3.47 2.62
N THR A 293 -31.90 -3.71 1.31
CA THR A 293 -33.07 -4.17 0.52
C THR A 293 -33.22 -5.70 0.51
N SER A 294 -34.31 -6.22 -0.08
CA SER A 294 -34.50 -7.67 -0.24
C SER A 294 -33.51 -8.27 -1.23
N GLY A 295 -33.26 -7.61 -2.35
CA GLY A 295 -32.27 -8.05 -3.31
C GLY A 295 -30.85 -7.97 -2.76
N GLN A 296 -30.53 -6.97 -1.93
CA GLN A 296 -29.26 -6.92 -1.21
C GLN A 296 -29.11 -8.10 -0.23
N ARG A 297 -30.13 -8.45 0.57
CA ARG A 297 -30.11 -9.69 1.38
C ARG A 297 -29.86 -10.91 0.51
N ASP A 298 -30.67 -11.12 -0.52
CA ASP A 298 -30.63 -12.34 -1.33
C ASP A 298 -29.26 -12.49 -2.03
N ARG A 299 -28.65 -11.37 -2.42
CA ARG A 299 -27.30 -11.28 -2.97
C ARG A 299 -26.22 -11.62 -1.93
N MET A 300 -26.29 -11.08 -0.71
CA MET A 300 -25.36 -11.41 0.38
C MET A 300 -25.45 -12.89 0.78
N GLN A 301 -26.68 -13.42 0.89
CA GLN A 301 -26.91 -14.84 1.12
C GLN A 301 -26.39 -15.69 -0.05
N ALA A 302 -26.57 -15.26 -1.32
CA ALA A 302 -26.00 -15.96 -2.47
C ALA A 302 -24.47 -16.06 -2.36
N THR A 303 -23.77 -14.96 -2.06
CA THR A 303 -22.31 -14.94 -1.80
C THR A 303 -21.89 -15.94 -0.72
N LEU A 304 -22.59 -15.94 0.43
CA LEU A 304 -22.34 -16.89 1.52
C LEU A 304 -22.55 -18.35 1.09
N ASN A 305 -23.49 -18.62 0.20
CA ASN A 305 -23.77 -19.96 -0.31
C ASN A 305 -22.89 -20.40 -1.50
N VAL A 306 -22.06 -19.53 -2.12
CA VAL A 306 -21.17 -19.94 -3.24
C VAL A 306 -19.69 -19.62 -3.08
N LEU A 307 -19.31 -18.56 -2.36
CA LEU A 307 -17.92 -18.08 -2.24
C LEU A 307 -17.40 -18.10 -0.80
N ARG A 308 -18.30 -18.14 0.20
CA ARG A 308 -17.96 -18.12 1.63
C ARG A 308 -18.71 -19.20 2.42
N GLN A 309 -18.77 -20.42 1.89
CA GLN A 309 -19.58 -21.51 2.47
C GLN A 309 -19.12 -21.94 3.87
N ASP A 310 -17.81 -22.07 4.10
CA ASP A 310 -17.26 -22.68 5.32
C ASP A 310 -17.54 -21.88 6.59
N ILE A 311 -17.55 -20.54 6.52
CA ILE A 311 -17.50 -19.66 7.70
C ILE A 311 -18.75 -19.80 8.59
N TRP A 312 -19.92 -20.01 7.98
CA TRP A 312 -21.20 -20.11 8.66
C TRP A 312 -21.63 -21.57 8.93
N GLN A 313 -20.83 -22.58 8.55
CA GLN A 313 -21.16 -23.97 8.82
C GLN A 313 -21.20 -24.23 10.33
N ALA A 314 -22.22 -24.98 10.80
CA ALA A 314 -22.40 -25.27 12.23
C ALA A 314 -21.15 -25.88 12.91
N THR A 315 -20.33 -26.63 12.15
CA THR A 315 -19.03 -27.13 12.61
C THR A 315 -18.01 -26.02 12.85
N ASN A 316 -17.92 -25.01 11.99
CA ASN A 316 -17.06 -23.85 12.23
C ASN A 316 -17.58 -23.02 13.40
N ILE A 317 -18.89 -22.76 13.48
CA ILE A 317 -19.51 -21.98 14.55
C ILE A 317 -19.21 -22.54 15.95
N ILE A 318 -19.24 -23.87 16.11
CA ILE A 318 -18.79 -24.55 17.34
C ILE A 318 -17.27 -24.40 17.52
N ASN A 319 -16.48 -24.64 16.47
CA ASN A 319 -15.02 -24.54 16.51
C ASN A 319 -14.48 -23.10 16.71
N THR A 320 -15.32 -22.06 16.60
CA THR A 320 -14.99 -20.67 16.94
C THR A 320 -15.61 -20.20 18.25
N GLY A 321 -16.39 -21.06 18.94
CA GLY A 321 -17.10 -20.73 20.18
C GLY A 321 -18.18 -19.67 20.01
N CYS A 322 -18.84 -19.63 18.84
CA CYS A 322 -19.93 -18.70 18.54
C CYS A 322 -21.33 -19.33 18.64
N ASP A 323 -21.41 -20.66 18.80
CA ASP A 323 -22.68 -21.34 19.02
C ASP A 323 -23.36 -20.86 20.31
N SER A 324 -24.69 -20.84 20.32
CA SER A 324 -25.48 -20.29 21.43
C SER A 324 -25.51 -21.16 22.70
N ALA A 325 -24.84 -22.32 22.71
CA ALA A 325 -24.59 -23.12 23.90
C ALA A 325 -23.17 -22.90 24.48
N TYR A 326 -22.28 -22.22 23.76
CA TYR A 326 -20.94 -21.90 24.24
C TYR A 326 -20.96 -20.80 25.31
N ILE A 327 -20.75 -21.18 26.56
CA ILE A 327 -20.57 -20.26 27.68
C ILE A 327 -19.08 -20.00 27.84
N SER A 328 -18.61 -18.84 27.37
CA SER A 328 -17.20 -18.44 27.49
C SER A 328 -16.76 -18.41 28.95
N PRO A 329 -15.73 -19.18 29.36
CA PRO A 329 -15.11 -19.00 30.66
C PRO A 329 -14.32 -17.67 30.68
N PRO A 330 -13.89 -17.19 31.85
CA PRO A 330 -12.89 -16.13 31.94
C PRO A 330 -11.59 -16.60 31.27
N CYS A 331 -11.25 -16.03 30.11
CA CYS A 331 -10.08 -16.43 29.35
C CYS A 331 -8.79 -15.96 30.04
N ASN A 332 -7.92 -16.91 30.41
CA ASN A 332 -6.53 -16.60 30.75
C ASN A 332 -5.80 -15.98 29.54
N VAL A 333 -4.68 -15.31 29.79
CA VAL A 333 -3.78 -14.88 28.70
C VAL A 333 -3.41 -16.05 27.79
N VAL A 334 -3.22 -15.76 26.51
CA VAL A 334 -2.73 -16.72 25.51
C VAL A 334 -1.43 -16.18 24.95
N ALA A 335 -0.33 -16.92 25.09
CA ALA A 335 0.97 -16.50 24.59
C ALA A 335 1.07 -16.70 23.07
N ASP A 336 1.40 -15.63 22.34
CA ASP A 336 1.65 -15.65 20.89
C ASP A 336 2.67 -14.55 20.49
N PHE A 337 3.50 -14.84 19.48
CA PHE A 337 4.49 -13.89 18.94
C PHE A 337 4.90 -14.18 17.50
N ILE A 338 5.47 -13.16 16.86
CA ILE A 338 6.12 -13.23 15.54
C ILE A 338 7.48 -12.54 15.60
N ALA A 339 8.44 -12.95 14.77
CA ALA A 339 9.71 -12.25 14.54
C ALA A 339 9.76 -11.65 13.12
N ASN A 340 10.59 -10.63 12.91
CA ASN A 340 10.88 -10.11 11.55
C ASN A 340 11.59 -11.14 10.64
N GLY A 341 12.17 -12.20 11.21
CA GLY A 341 12.63 -13.37 10.47
C GLY A 341 13.11 -14.49 11.41
N THR A 342 13.16 -15.72 10.87
CA THR A 342 13.55 -16.95 11.59
C THR A 342 14.83 -17.58 11.04
N GLN A 343 15.33 -17.10 9.91
CA GLN A 343 16.60 -17.49 9.31
C GLN A 343 17.49 -16.24 9.33
N ILE A 344 18.60 -16.26 10.08
CA ILE A 344 19.47 -15.09 10.24
C ILE A 344 20.94 -15.46 10.15
N CYS A 345 21.77 -14.48 9.79
CA CYS A 345 23.22 -14.63 9.88
C CYS A 345 23.81 -14.18 11.22
N LEU A 346 24.98 -14.73 11.52
CA LEU A 346 25.72 -14.52 12.76
C LEU A 346 25.93 -13.03 13.10
N ASN A 347 25.64 -12.66 14.34
CA ASN A 347 25.66 -11.30 14.93
C ASN A 347 24.50 -10.37 14.53
N ASN A 348 23.55 -10.79 13.69
CA ASN A 348 22.41 -9.95 13.30
C ASN A 348 21.33 -9.90 14.39
N ILE A 349 20.43 -8.91 14.28
CA ILE A 349 19.41 -8.60 15.29
C ILE A 349 18.02 -9.01 14.81
N VAL A 350 17.35 -9.86 15.60
CA VAL A 350 15.93 -10.22 15.45
C VAL A 350 15.08 -9.25 16.26
N THR A 351 13.97 -8.79 15.68
CA THR A 351 12.92 -8.04 16.39
C THR A 351 11.71 -8.94 16.59
N PHE A 352 11.30 -9.14 17.84
CA PHE A 352 10.11 -9.91 18.19
C PHE A 352 8.93 -8.98 18.47
N THR A 353 7.75 -9.35 17.99
CA THR A 353 6.48 -8.65 18.22
C THR A 353 5.52 -9.57 18.98
N ASN A 354 5.10 -9.13 20.16
CA ASN A 354 4.06 -9.83 20.92
C ASN A 354 2.70 -9.74 20.22
N LYS A 355 2.02 -10.88 20.10
CA LYS A 355 0.64 -11.02 19.60
C LYS A 355 -0.34 -11.57 20.65
N SER A 356 0.17 -11.88 21.85
CA SER A 356 -0.55 -12.52 22.96
C SER A 356 -1.89 -11.86 23.31
N LEU A 357 -2.90 -12.69 23.58
CA LEU A 357 -4.31 -12.30 23.74
C LEU A 357 -4.74 -12.19 25.21
N ASN A 358 -5.93 -11.62 25.41
CA ASN A 358 -6.65 -11.52 26.70
C ASN A 358 -5.89 -10.69 27.75
N ASP A 359 -5.60 -9.43 27.42
CA ASP A 359 -5.01 -8.39 28.28
C ASP A 359 -3.72 -8.82 29.03
N PRO A 360 -2.60 -9.04 28.29
CA PRO A 360 -1.30 -9.32 28.88
C PRO A 360 -0.79 -8.14 29.74
N ILE A 361 -0.39 -8.44 30.98
CA ILE A 361 0.09 -7.46 31.97
C ILE A 361 1.61 -7.33 31.95
N SER A 362 2.32 -8.47 31.83
CA SER A 362 3.78 -8.49 31.74
C SER A 362 4.29 -9.71 30.99
N PHE A 363 5.53 -9.59 30.50
CA PHE A 363 6.20 -10.56 29.65
C PHE A 363 7.48 -11.05 30.32
N GLN A 364 7.82 -12.31 30.12
CA GLN A 364 9.14 -12.85 30.40
C GLN A 364 9.57 -13.69 29.20
N TRP A 365 10.45 -13.13 28.40
CA TRP A 365 11.09 -13.82 27.29
C TRP A 365 12.36 -14.54 27.76
N ASN A 366 12.63 -15.68 27.15
CA ASN A 366 13.87 -16.42 27.29
C ASN A 366 14.35 -16.89 25.90
N PHE A 367 15.58 -16.49 25.58
CA PHE A 367 16.30 -16.68 24.33
C PHE A 367 17.65 -17.36 24.65
N PRO A 368 17.69 -18.69 24.86
CA PRO A 368 18.95 -19.40 25.08
C PRO A 368 19.90 -19.15 23.90
N GLY A 369 21.14 -18.74 24.17
CA GLY A 369 22.11 -18.37 23.13
C GLY A 369 21.90 -16.99 22.48
N GLY A 370 20.82 -16.28 22.80
CA GLY A 370 20.61 -14.89 22.42
C GLY A 370 21.26 -13.90 23.38
N ASN A 371 21.47 -12.67 22.91
CA ASN A 371 21.98 -11.55 23.68
C ASN A 371 21.04 -10.32 23.51
N PRO A 372 20.35 -9.85 24.57
CA PRO A 372 20.28 -10.46 25.90
C PRO A 372 19.55 -11.81 25.88
N SER A 373 19.91 -12.73 26.78
CA SER A 373 19.29 -14.06 26.84
C SER A 373 17.88 -14.10 27.45
N THR A 374 17.43 -12.97 28.01
CA THR A 374 16.06 -12.77 28.53
C THR A 374 15.65 -11.31 28.36
N SER A 375 14.36 -11.03 28.22
CA SER A 375 13.81 -9.67 28.31
C SER A 375 12.42 -9.67 28.98
N ILE A 376 12.02 -8.50 29.48
CA ILE A 376 10.68 -8.19 29.99
C ILE A 376 9.90 -7.21 29.10
N ASP A 377 10.51 -6.77 27.99
CA ASP A 377 9.90 -5.85 27.04
C ASP A 377 8.74 -6.51 26.29
N GLN A 378 7.75 -5.73 25.85
CA GLN A 378 6.65 -6.24 25.02
C GLN A 378 7.16 -6.76 23.66
N ASN A 379 8.07 -6.00 23.02
CA ASN A 379 8.64 -6.30 21.70
C ASN A 379 10.18 -6.18 21.79
N PRO A 380 10.91 -7.22 22.23
CA PRO A 380 12.36 -7.16 22.42
C PRO A 380 13.14 -7.31 21.10
N THR A 381 14.38 -6.80 21.11
CA THR A 381 15.38 -7.01 20.04
C THR A 381 16.57 -7.80 20.58
N ILE A 382 16.96 -8.86 19.87
CA ILE A 382 17.92 -9.88 20.33
C ILE A 382 18.95 -10.15 19.23
N SER A 383 20.24 -10.14 19.54
CA SER A 383 21.29 -10.65 18.64
C SER A 383 21.70 -12.08 19.00
N TYR A 384 22.25 -12.81 18.03
CA TYR A 384 22.83 -14.14 18.25
C TYR A 384 24.27 -14.18 17.72
N ASP A 385 25.23 -14.40 18.62
CA ASP A 385 26.68 -14.40 18.35
C ASP A 385 27.27 -15.80 18.10
N THR A 386 26.42 -16.83 18.10
CA THR A 386 26.78 -18.23 17.85
C THR A 386 25.87 -18.86 16.78
N ILE A 387 26.45 -19.72 15.94
CA ILE A 387 25.71 -20.51 14.95
C ILE A 387 25.00 -21.70 15.60
N GLY A 388 23.78 -21.98 15.16
CA GLY A 388 22.95 -23.06 15.72
C GLY A 388 21.46 -22.89 15.42
N ASN A 389 20.65 -23.70 16.09
CA ASN A 389 19.21 -23.47 16.21
C ASN A 389 18.92 -23.06 17.65
N PHE A 390 18.07 -22.06 17.83
CA PHE A 390 17.71 -21.52 19.14
C PHE A 390 16.21 -21.56 19.35
N ASP A 391 15.81 -22.11 20.49
CA ASP A 391 14.44 -22.11 20.96
C ASP A 391 14.06 -20.68 21.40
N VAL A 392 12.84 -20.25 21.10
CA VAL A 392 12.31 -18.99 21.62
C VAL A 392 11.11 -19.28 22.52
N SER A 393 11.13 -18.69 23.71
CA SER A 393 10.10 -18.90 24.71
C SER A 393 9.59 -17.57 25.28
N LEU A 394 8.28 -17.42 25.31
CA LEU A 394 7.55 -16.29 25.89
C LEU A 394 6.59 -16.81 26.96
N ILE A 395 6.82 -16.39 28.21
CA ILE A 395 5.85 -16.51 29.30
C ILE A 395 5.10 -15.18 29.37
N VAL A 396 3.77 -15.25 29.39
CA VAL A 396 2.88 -14.09 29.50
C VAL A 396 2.11 -14.19 30.80
N TYR A 397 2.05 -13.09 31.56
CA TYR A 397 1.28 -13.00 32.79
C TYR A 397 0.05 -12.11 32.59
N GLY A 398 -1.11 -12.58 33.05
CA GLY A 398 -2.37 -11.86 33.07
C GLY A 398 -3.02 -11.85 34.44
N SER A 399 -4.24 -11.34 34.54
CA SER A 399 -4.99 -11.25 35.79
C SER A 399 -5.47 -12.59 36.35
N LEU A 400 -5.57 -13.63 35.51
CA LEU A 400 -6.09 -14.95 35.83
C LEU A 400 -5.01 -16.05 35.93
N GLY A 401 -3.76 -15.75 35.59
CA GLY A 401 -2.68 -16.73 35.51
C GLY A 401 -1.62 -16.35 34.48
N SER A 402 -1.00 -17.36 33.88
CA SER A 402 -0.01 -17.21 32.81
C SER A 402 -0.19 -18.28 31.73
N ASP A 403 0.27 -18.00 30.52
CA ASP A 403 0.48 -18.99 29.45
C ASP A 403 1.96 -18.97 29.02
N THR A 404 2.41 -20.00 28.31
CA THR A 404 3.79 -20.12 27.85
C THR A 404 3.84 -20.73 26.47
N LEU A 405 4.31 -19.94 25.50
CA LEU A 405 4.62 -20.41 24.17
C LEU A 405 6.12 -20.62 24.07
N SER A 406 6.54 -21.87 23.81
CA SER A 406 7.94 -22.23 23.53
C SER A 406 8.00 -22.89 22.16
N ILE A 407 8.63 -22.23 21.20
CA ILE A 407 8.81 -22.75 19.84
C ILE A 407 10.26 -23.23 19.71
N PRO A 408 10.50 -24.55 19.58
CA PRO A 408 11.84 -25.09 19.50
C PRO A 408 12.46 -24.84 18.11
N ASN A 409 13.76 -24.53 18.06
CA ASN A 409 14.49 -24.19 16.83
C ASN A 409 13.87 -23.01 16.04
N TYR A 410 13.24 -22.05 16.70
CA TYR A 410 12.54 -20.93 16.04
C TYR A 410 13.47 -19.96 15.31
N VAL A 411 14.70 -19.77 15.80
CA VAL A 411 15.73 -18.99 15.11
C VAL A 411 16.85 -19.93 14.67
N ASN A 412 17.09 -20.02 13.36
CA ASN A 412 18.29 -20.63 12.81
C ASN A 412 19.33 -19.53 12.55
N VAL A 413 20.54 -19.73 13.09
CA VAL A 413 21.68 -18.83 12.89
C VAL A 413 22.75 -19.59 12.13
N PHE A 414 23.06 -19.09 10.93
CA PHE A 414 24.11 -19.63 10.07
C PHE A 414 25.23 -18.62 9.87
N LEU A 415 26.38 -19.10 9.38
CA LEU A 415 27.40 -18.20 8.83
C LEU A 415 26.88 -17.68 7.48
N PRO A 416 27.04 -16.38 7.17
CA PRO A 416 26.82 -15.90 5.81
C PRO A 416 27.66 -16.75 4.85
N VAL A 417 27.02 -17.25 3.79
CA VAL A 417 27.76 -17.87 2.68
C VAL A 417 28.33 -16.74 1.85
N ALA A 418 29.66 -16.67 1.78
CA ALA A 418 30.34 -15.68 0.95
C ALA A 418 29.83 -15.78 -0.49
N GLY A 419 29.42 -14.64 -1.04
CA GLY A 419 28.76 -14.54 -2.31
C GLY A 419 29.67 -14.75 -3.52
N SER A 420 29.10 -14.58 -4.71
CA SER A 420 29.85 -14.60 -5.95
C SER A 420 30.84 -13.42 -5.99
N SER A 421 32.10 -13.70 -6.31
CA SER A 421 33.14 -12.69 -6.50
C SER A 421 32.86 -11.85 -7.74
N LEU A 422 33.05 -10.53 -7.65
CA LEU A 422 32.87 -9.61 -8.78
C LEU A 422 33.89 -9.79 -9.93
N PRO A 423 33.53 -9.46 -11.19
CA PRO A 423 32.26 -8.87 -11.61
C PRO A 423 31.11 -9.88 -11.71
N PHE A 424 29.88 -9.36 -11.57
CA PHE A 424 28.66 -10.07 -11.92
C PHE A 424 28.02 -9.39 -13.13
N ASP A 425 27.64 -10.17 -14.14
CA ASP A 425 27.05 -9.67 -15.39
C ASP A 425 25.82 -10.50 -15.77
N GLU A 426 24.70 -9.85 -16.04
CA GLU A 426 23.51 -10.46 -16.63
C GLU A 426 22.93 -9.57 -17.74
N THR A 427 22.78 -10.16 -18.92
CA THR A 427 22.22 -9.53 -20.13
C THR A 427 20.97 -10.25 -20.64
N PHE A 428 20.49 -11.26 -19.92
CA PHE A 428 19.29 -12.07 -20.23
C PHE A 428 19.33 -12.83 -21.57
N GLU A 429 20.47 -12.83 -22.25
CA GLU A 429 20.68 -13.46 -23.56
C GLU A 429 20.43 -14.98 -23.57
N GLN A 430 20.65 -15.65 -22.43
CA GLN A 430 20.50 -17.10 -22.29
C GLN A 430 19.04 -17.53 -22.49
N SER A 431 18.81 -18.72 -23.07
CA SER A 431 17.46 -19.26 -23.30
C SER A 431 16.78 -19.83 -22.04
N VAL A 432 17.47 -19.82 -20.90
CA VAL A 432 16.95 -20.17 -19.58
C VAL A 432 16.67 -18.86 -18.84
N PHE A 433 15.54 -18.78 -18.13
CA PHE A 433 15.19 -17.62 -17.32
C PHE A 433 14.54 -18.03 -15.99
N PRO A 434 14.95 -17.43 -14.85
CA PRO A 434 16.14 -16.61 -14.70
C PRO A 434 17.45 -17.38 -14.99
N ALA A 435 18.54 -16.67 -15.22
CA ALA A 435 19.87 -17.24 -15.46
C ALA A 435 20.87 -16.81 -14.38
N ASN A 436 22.13 -17.27 -14.47
CA ASN A 436 23.25 -16.84 -13.64
C ASN A 436 23.05 -16.85 -12.10
N GLY A 437 22.16 -17.71 -11.60
CA GLY A 437 21.86 -17.81 -10.17
C GLY A 437 20.82 -16.82 -9.64
N ILE A 438 20.21 -16.01 -10.52
CA ILE A 438 19.06 -15.17 -10.19
C ILE A 438 17.86 -16.06 -9.84
N THR A 439 17.01 -15.63 -8.91
CA THR A 439 15.71 -16.23 -8.60
C THR A 439 14.60 -15.19 -8.64
N ILE A 440 13.34 -15.64 -8.66
CA ILE A 440 12.15 -14.77 -8.62
C ILE A 440 11.50 -14.90 -7.25
N ASP A 441 11.22 -13.77 -6.62
CA ASP A 441 10.24 -13.64 -5.54
C ASP A 441 8.90 -13.22 -6.17
N ASN A 442 7.89 -14.07 -6.01
CA ASN A 442 6.51 -13.85 -6.49
C ASN A 442 5.55 -14.29 -5.36
N PRO A 443 5.22 -13.38 -4.41
CA PRO A 443 4.45 -13.72 -3.21
C PRO A 443 2.96 -13.97 -3.47
N ASP A 444 2.38 -13.37 -4.51
CA ASP A 444 0.95 -13.46 -4.83
C ASP A 444 0.61 -14.55 -5.87
N HIS A 445 1.63 -15.19 -6.42
CA HIS A 445 1.58 -16.18 -7.51
C HIS A 445 0.96 -15.63 -8.82
N GLY A 446 1.05 -14.31 -9.03
CA GLY A 446 0.49 -13.56 -10.14
C GLY A 446 1.46 -13.30 -11.30
N VAL A 447 1.32 -12.13 -11.92
CA VAL A 447 2.04 -11.74 -13.14
C VAL A 447 3.43 -11.21 -12.78
N THR A 448 4.43 -12.08 -12.92
CA THR A 448 5.81 -11.83 -12.49
C THR A 448 6.77 -11.56 -13.65
N TRP A 449 8.06 -11.46 -13.34
CA TRP A 449 9.15 -11.30 -14.29
C TRP A 449 9.23 -12.47 -15.28
N GLU A 450 9.33 -12.15 -16.56
CA GLU A 450 9.59 -13.07 -17.67
C GLU A 450 10.71 -12.55 -18.59
N ARG A 451 11.16 -13.39 -19.53
CA ARG A 451 12.15 -13.03 -20.55
C ARG A 451 11.47 -12.59 -21.85
N ASP A 452 11.80 -11.41 -22.33
CA ASP A 452 11.29 -10.84 -23.58
C ASP A 452 12.36 -10.86 -24.69
N THR A 453 11.94 -11.12 -25.93
CA THR A 453 12.78 -11.05 -27.14
C THR A 453 12.07 -10.32 -28.30
N VAL A 454 11.14 -9.42 -27.96
CA VAL A 454 10.32 -8.64 -28.90
C VAL A 454 10.68 -7.16 -28.81
N ALA A 455 11.06 -6.69 -27.62
CA ALA A 455 11.66 -5.37 -27.41
C ALA A 455 12.99 -5.20 -28.15
N ILE A 456 13.26 -3.98 -28.59
CA ILE A 456 14.61 -3.56 -29.01
C ILE A 456 15.43 -3.33 -27.73
N MET A 457 16.13 -4.38 -27.32
CA MET A 457 16.99 -4.47 -26.14
C MET A 457 18.24 -3.58 -26.22
N TYR A 458 18.84 -3.26 -25.07
CA TYR A 458 20.10 -2.49 -24.99
C TYR A 458 21.30 -3.40 -25.30
N GLN A 459 21.49 -3.69 -26.59
CA GLN A 459 22.44 -4.69 -27.11
C GLN A 459 21.95 -6.14 -26.86
N GLY A 460 22.48 -7.11 -27.62
CA GLY A 460 22.02 -8.50 -27.53
C GLY A 460 20.76 -8.83 -28.34
N TYR A 461 19.90 -9.67 -27.77
CA TYR A 461 18.68 -10.26 -28.33
C TYR A 461 17.52 -10.39 -27.31
N ALA A 462 17.72 -10.12 -26.02
CA ALA A 462 16.73 -10.33 -24.97
C ALA A 462 16.81 -9.32 -23.82
N SER A 463 15.77 -9.29 -22.97
CA SER A 463 15.73 -8.52 -21.71
C SER A 463 14.78 -9.18 -20.70
N ALA A 464 14.84 -8.77 -19.43
CA ALA A 464 13.82 -9.11 -18.44
C ALA A 464 12.66 -8.11 -18.50
N LYS A 465 11.43 -8.57 -18.28
CA LYS A 465 10.20 -7.76 -18.35
C LYS A 465 9.18 -8.23 -17.32
N ILE A 466 8.42 -7.30 -16.73
CA ILE A 466 7.19 -7.60 -16.00
C ILE A 466 6.00 -6.83 -16.63
N ASN A 467 4.84 -7.48 -16.73
CA ASN A 467 3.70 -7.02 -17.54
C ASN A 467 2.61 -6.37 -16.69
N ASN A 468 2.88 -5.15 -16.23
CA ASN A 468 2.01 -4.45 -15.29
C ASN A 468 0.69 -3.98 -15.90
N LEU A 469 0.60 -3.90 -17.24
CA LEU A 469 -0.65 -3.59 -17.94
C LEU A 469 -1.73 -4.66 -17.73
N ILE A 470 -1.33 -5.90 -17.38
CA ILE A 470 -2.25 -6.98 -17.00
C ILE A 470 -2.10 -7.45 -15.55
N ASN A 471 -1.11 -6.95 -14.79
CA ASN A 471 -0.95 -7.31 -13.38
C ASN A 471 -1.96 -6.56 -12.51
N THR A 472 -3.13 -7.15 -12.32
CA THR A 472 -4.27 -6.62 -11.56
C THR A 472 -4.06 -6.52 -10.04
N ASN A 473 -2.96 -7.07 -9.51
CA ASN A 473 -2.72 -7.19 -8.07
C ASN A 473 -2.03 -5.93 -7.53
N TYR A 474 -2.61 -4.75 -7.77
CA TYR A 474 -1.95 -3.47 -7.50
C TYR A 474 -1.51 -3.36 -6.02
N GLY A 475 -0.28 -2.92 -5.79
CA GLY A 475 0.38 -2.94 -4.49
C GLY A 475 1.22 -4.18 -4.19
N GLN A 476 1.05 -5.27 -4.93
CA GLN A 476 1.94 -6.44 -4.83
C GLN A 476 3.28 -6.17 -5.51
N SER A 477 4.30 -6.91 -5.06
CA SER A 477 5.69 -6.69 -5.46
C SER A 477 6.39 -7.97 -5.88
N ASP A 478 6.96 -7.96 -7.08
CA ASP A 478 7.72 -9.05 -7.68
C ASP A 478 9.20 -8.68 -7.79
N ALA A 479 10.10 -9.58 -7.40
CA ALA A 479 11.53 -9.30 -7.36
C ALA A 479 12.37 -10.28 -8.17
N LEU A 480 13.30 -9.76 -8.97
CA LEU A 480 14.51 -10.51 -9.35
C LEU A 480 15.50 -10.42 -8.19
N ILE A 481 15.72 -11.54 -7.49
CA ILE A 481 16.75 -11.68 -6.48
C ILE A 481 18.03 -12.12 -7.18
N LEU A 482 19.07 -11.29 -7.16
CA LEU A 482 20.39 -11.66 -7.67
C LEU A 482 21.06 -12.68 -6.74
N PRO A 483 22.00 -13.51 -7.23
CA PRO A 483 22.84 -14.29 -6.32
C PRO A 483 23.57 -13.34 -5.36
N ASP A 484 23.71 -13.74 -4.10
CA ASP A 484 24.45 -12.93 -3.11
C ASP A 484 25.90 -12.69 -3.59
N ILE A 485 26.41 -11.50 -3.33
CA ILE A 485 27.70 -10.99 -3.84
C ILE A 485 28.69 -10.78 -2.70
N ASP A 486 29.97 -11.14 -2.92
CA ASP A 486 31.08 -10.69 -2.07
C ASP A 486 31.63 -9.35 -2.59
N LEU A 487 31.55 -8.30 -1.76
CA LEU A 487 32.14 -7.00 -2.06
C LEU A 487 33.49 -6.76 -1.36
N THR A 488 33.90 -7.64 -0.44
CA THR A 488 35.13 -7.48 0.37
C THR A 488 36.40 -7.66 -0.46
N THR A 489 36.36 -8.54 -1.46
CA THR A 489 37.50 -8.81 -2.36
C THR A 489 37.63 -7.79 -3.49
N PHE A 490 36.66 -6.89 -3.69
CA PHE A 490 36.67 -5.97 -4.82
C PHE A 490 37.58 -4.75 -4.61
N ILE A 491 38.65 -4.67 -5.42
CA ILE A 491 39.63 -3.58 -5.39
C ILE A 491 39.11 -2.37 -6.21
N GLY A 492 38.42 -1.45 -5.55
CA GLY A 492 37.99 -0.18 -6.15
C GLY A 492 36.78 0.42 -5.45
N VAL A 493 36.00 1.18 -6.21
CA VAL A 493 34.64 1.62 -5.84
C VAL A 493 33.66 0.76 -6.64
N PRO A 494 32.93 -0.18 -6.01
CA PRO A 494 31.96 -1.02 -6.70
C PRO A 494 30.69 -0.24 -6.98
N PHE A 495 30.13 -0.47 -8.17
CA PHE A 495 28.82 0.01 -8.58
C PHE A 495 27.97 -1.17 -9.04
N MET A 496 26.67 -1.11 -8.78
CA MET A 496 25.67 -1.79 -9.61
C MET A 496 25.26 -0.80 -10.72
N SER A 497 25.14 -1.28 -11.95
CA SER A 497 24.49 -0.55 -13.03
C SER A 497 23.58 -1.47 -13.82
N PHE A 498 22.46 -0.94 -14.32
CA PHE A 498 21.53 -1.66 -15.18
C PHE A 498 20.79 -0.65 -16.07
N ARG A 499 20.22 -1.14 -17.18
CA ARG A 499 19.33 -0.36 -18.04
C ARG A 499 17.88 -0.67 -17.69
N TRP A 500 17.02 0.34 -17.75
CA TRP A 500 15.57 0.16 -17.63
C TRP A 500 14.82 0.91 -18.74
N ALA A 501 13.66 0.39 -19.13
CA ALA A 501 12.72 1.06 -20.00
C ALA A 501 11.27 0.80 -19.53
N TYR A 502 10.42 1.83 -19.58
CA TYR A 502 9.06 1.78 -19.05
C TYR A 502 8.17 2.87 -19.64
N ALA A 503 6.87 2.62 -19.74
CA ALA A 503 5.85 3.60 -20.07
C ALA A 503 4.67 3.48 -19.10
N LYS A 504 3.89 4.56 -18.93
CA LYS A 504 2.66 4.54 -18.12
C LYS A 504 1.46 4.15 -19.00
N SER A 505 0.48 3.45 -18.44
CA SER A 505 -0.82 3.20 -19.08
C SER A 505 -1.61 4.49 -19.30
N ASP A 506 -1.60 5.35 -18.28
CA ASP A 506 -2.35 6.60 -18.15
C ASP A 506 -1.49 7.64 -17.40
N PRO A 507 -1.75 8.97 -17.50
CA PRO A 507 -1.05 9.96 -16.66
C PRO A 507 -1.13 9.74 -15.15
N ASN A 508 -2.15 9.04 -14.63
CA ASN A 508 -2.38 8.89 -13.18
C ASN A 508 -1.68 7.64 -12.60
N TYR A 509 -1.84 6.46 -13.21
CA TYR A 509 -1.26 5.20 -12.74
C TYR A 509 0.25 5.14 -12.96
N SER A 510 1.03 4.66 -11.98
CA SER A 510 2.41 4.26 -12.25
C SER A 510 2.99 3.30 -11.25
N ASP A 511 3.46 2.18 -11.79
CA ASP A 511 4.28 1.19 -11.12
C ASP A 511 5.57 1.81 -10.54
N GLU A 512 6.19 1.08 -9.62
CA GLU A 512 7.48 1.42 -9.00
C GLU A 512 8.60 0.47 -9.46
N LEU A 513 9.83 0.98 -9.45
CA LEU A 513 11.08 0.21 -9.52
C LEU A 513 11.95 0.58 -8.33
N ILE A 514 12.31 -0.43 -7.55
CA ILE A 514 13.06 -0.31 -6.30
C ILE A 514 14.27 -1.24 -6.38
N ILE A 515 15.46 -0.75 -6.01
CA ILE A 515 16.57 -1.64 -5.66
C ILE A 515 16.69 -1.71 -4.14
N LEU A 516 16.59 -2.92 -3.62
CA LEU A 516 16.77 -3.25 -2.20
C LEU A 516 18.07 -4.01 -2.02
N ILE A 517 18.81 -3.71 -0.95
CA ILE A 517 20.02 -4.43 -0.56
C ILE A 517 19.94 -4.87 0.90
N SER A 518 20.22 -6.15 1.15
CA SER A 518 20.43 -6.71 2.50
C SER A 518 21.89 -7.11 2.64
N THR A 519 22.45 -6.87 3.83
CA THR A 519 23.77 -7.36 4.26
C THR A 519 23.67 -8.20 5.53
N ASP A 520 22.46 -8.66 5.84
CA ASP A 520 22.10 -9.35 7.08
C ASP A 520 21.39 -10.70 6.83
N CYS A 521 21.63 -11.26 5.64
CA CYS A 521 21.04 -12.49 5.10
C CYS A 521 19.51 -12.42 4.95
N HIS A 522 19.08 -11.43 4.16
CA HIS A 522 17.69 -11.21 3.71
C HIS A 522 16.71 -10.82 4.84
N LEU A 523 17.21 -10.42 6.01
CA LEU A 523 16.38 -10.09 7.19
C LEU A 523 15.87 -8.65 7.19
N ASN A 524 16.69 -7.67 6.78
CA ASN A 524 16.29 -6.28 6.61
C ASN A 524 16.87 -5.72 5.30
N PHE A 525 16.07 -4.92 4.59
CA PHE A 525 16.43 -4.37 3.28
C PHE A 525 16.56 -2.85 3.29
N THR A 526 17.71 -2.35 2.86
CA THR A 526 17.96 -0.92 2.61
C THR A 526 17.58 -0.58 1.17
N ARG A 527 16.70 0.41 0.98
CA ARG A 527 16.36 0.94 -0.35
C ARG A 527 17.46 1.87 -0.85
N VAL A 528 18.15 1.47 -1.93
CA VAL A 528 19.29 2.20 -2.51
C VAL A 528 18.97 2.90 -3.82
N PHE A 529 17.86 2.51 -4.47
CA PHE A 529 17.32 3.17 -5.66
C PHE A 529 15.80 3.09 -5.63
N TYR A 530 15.16 4.11 -6.19
CA TYR A 530 13.71 4.23 -6.27
C TYR A 530 13.33 5.08 -7.48
N ARG A 531 12.35 4.62 -8.26
CA ARG A 531 11.71 5.35 -9.37
C ARG A 531 10.25 4.96 -9.46
N SER A 532 9.38 5.96 -9.63
CA SER A 532 7.96 5.80 -9.96
C SER A 532 7.48 7.05 -10.70
N GLY A 533 6.27 7.01 -11.25
CA GLY A 533 5.68 8.10 -12.01
C GLY A 533 6.57 8.55 -13.18
N ASN A 534 6.69 9.87 -13.34
CA ASN A 534 7.46 10.46 -14.43
C ASN A 534 8.99 10.28 -14.28
N LEU A 535 9.47 9.80 -13.13
CA LEU A 535 10.88 9.45 -12.94
C LEU A 535 11.20 8.01 -13.39
N LEU A 536 10.18 7.14 -13.44
CA LEU A 536 10.31 5.80 -14.02
C LEU A 536 10.11 5.82 -15.54
N ALA A 537 9.19 6.65 -16.03
CA ALA A 537 8.82 6.75 -17.45
C ALA A 537 10.01 7.08 -18.36
N THR A 538 10.23 6.25 -19.38
CA THR A 538 11.23 6.44 -20.42
C THR A 538 10.63 6.46 -21.83
N GLY A 539 9.51 5.76 -22.03
CA GLY A 539 8.62 5.86 -23.20
C GLY A 539 7.40 6.76 -22.98
N PRO A 540 6.63 7.06 -24.03
CA PRO A 540 5.40 7.84 -23.95
C PRO A 540 4.26 7.05 -23.29
N ASN A 541 3.31 7.73 -22.64
CA ASN A 541 2.12 7.07 -22.08
C ASN A 541 1.29 6.39 -23.18
N GLN A 542 0.88 5.14 -22.96
CA GLN A 542 0.09 4.36 -23.92
C GLN A 542 -0.73 3.23 -23.26
N THR A 543 -1.94 3.01 -23.77
CA THR A 543 -2.88 1.97 -23.29
C THR A 543 -2.67 0.59 -23.92
N ASN A 544 -1.84 0.49 -24.96
CA ASN A 544 -1.40 -0.79 -25.55
C ASN A 544 -0.14 -1.30 -24.81
N PRO A 545 0.17 -2.61 -24.83
CA PRO A 545 1.41 -3.15 -24.26
C PRO A 545 2.64 -2.39 -24.75
N TYR A 546 3.42 -1.85 -23.81
CA TYR A 546 4.64 -1.12 -24.13
C TYR A 546 5.76 -2.07 -24.53
N VAL A 547 6.50 -1.69 -25.57
CA VAL A 547 7.64 -2.44 -26.11
C VAL A 547 8.69 -1.41 -26.50
N PRO A 548 9.88 -1.39 -25.87
CA PRO A 548 10.98 -0.51 -26.25
C PRO A 548 11.31 -0.60 -27.74
N ASP A 549 11.33 0.55 -28.41
CA ASP A 549 11.45 0.69 -29.87
C ASP A 549 12.84 1.16 -30.35
N SER A 550 13.72 1.49 -29.40
CA SER A 550 14.98 2.17 -29.67
C SER A 550 15.92 2.11 -28.47
N ASN A 551 17.24 2.04 -28.68
CA ASN A 551 18.22 2.10 -27.58
C ASN A 551 18.13 3.42 -26.78
N THR A 552 17.52 4.46 -27.34
CA THR A 552 17.33 5.78 -26.72
C THR A 552 16.28 5.83 -25.60
N VAL A 553 15.35 4.86 -25.52
CA VAL A 553 14.40 4.76 -24.39
C VAL A 553 14.97 3.97 -23.19
N TRP A 554 16.18 3.43 -23.28
CA TRP A 554 16.82 2.69 -22.19
C TRP A 554 17.70 3.59 -21.31
N LYS A 555 17.17 3.99 -20.16
CA LYS A 555 17.89 4.81 -19.18
C LYS A 555 18.84 3.97 -18.35
N LEU A 556 20.00 4.54 -17.98
CA LEU A 556 21.03 3.88 -17.17
C LEU A 556 20.86 4.23 -15.70
N ALA A 557 20.72 3.22 -14.85
CA ALA A 557 20.92 3.37 -13.41
C ALA A 557 22.38 3.08 -13.06
N GLN A 558 22.93 3.85 -12.11
CA GLN A 558 24.23 3.57 -11.47
C GLN A 558 24.09 3.81 -9.97
N ILE A 559 24.43 2.80 -9.17
CA ILE A 559 24.25 2.78 -7.72
C ILE A 559 25.60 2.47 -7.09
N ASN A 560 26.11 3.38 -6.27
CA ASN A 560 27.38 3.21 -5.56
C ASN A 560 27.20 2.22 -4.40
N LEU A 561 27.99 1.14 -4.39
CA LEU A 561 27.92 0.08 -3.38
C LEU A 561 28.99 0.19 -2.28
N SER A 562 29.78 1.27 -2.21
CA SER A 562 30.88 1.40 -1.23
C SER A 562 30.46 1.24 0.23
N GLN A 563 29.23 1.61 0.60
CA GLN A 563 28.71 1.38 1.95
C GLN A 563 28.55 -0.11 2.32
N PHE A 564 28.50 -0.99 1.32
CA PHE A 564 28.36 -2.45 1.47
C PHE A 564 29.67 -3.21 1.23
N GLN A 565 30.78 -2.54 0.91
CA GLN A 565 32.11 -3.18 0.77
C GLN A 565 32.59 -4.00 1.97
N PRO A 566 32.19 -3.71 3.23
CA PRO A 566 32.60 -4.55 4.38
C PRO A 566 31.95 -5.94 4.45
N PHE A 567 31.02 -6.29 3.55
CA PHE A 567 30.20 -7.49 3.66
C PHE A 567 30.48 -8.53 2.56
N GLU A 568 30.63 -9.79 2.98
CA GLU A 568 30.90 -10.94 2.08
C GLU A 568 29.62 -11.58 1.53
N ASN A 569 28.45 -11.27 2.11
CA ASN A 569 27.13 -11.68 1.64
C ASN A 569 26.26 -10.44 1.48
N VAL A 570 26.17 -9.94 0.24
CA VAL A 570 25.36 -8.78 -0.13
C VAL A 570 24.27 -9.25 -1.07
N SER A 571 23.05 -9.33 -0.56
CA SER A 571 21.87 -9.69 -1.35
C SER A 571 21.29 -8.46 -2.02
N ILE A 572 20.95 -8.57 -3.31
CA ILE A 572 20.41 -7.46 -4.11
C ILE A 572 19.12 -7.91 -4.78
N ARG A 573 18.05 -7.12 -4.60
CA ARG A 573 16.75 -7.37 -5.23
C ARG A 573 16.36 -6.22 -6.14
N ILE A 574 16.00 -6.54 -7.39
CA ILE A 574 15.34 -5.63 -8.33
C ILE A 574 13.85 -5.86 -8.20
N VAL A 575 13.15 -4.98 -7.48
CA VAL A 575 11.74 -5.12 -7.15
C VAL A 575 10.89 -4.19 -8.02
N ASN A 576 9.85 -4.73 -8.62
CA ASN A 576 8.72 -3.95 -9.14
C ASN A 576 7.58 -3.95 -8.13
N VAL A 577 6.81 -2.86 -8.06
CA VAL A 577 5.47 -2.82 -7.46
C VAL A 577 4.49 -2.42 -8.56
N THR A 578 3.41 -3.16 -8.76
CA THR A 578 2.37 -2.81 -9.76
C THR A 578 1.39 -1.76 -9.19
N ASP A 579 1.02 -0.79 -10.01
CA ASP A 579 -0.07 0.18 -9.80
C ASP A 579 -0.92 0.30 -11.09
N GLY A 580 -0.95 -0.74 -11.91
CA GLY A 580 -1.69 -0.73 -13.18
C GLY A 580 -1.06 0.12 -14.28
N GLY A 581 0.26 0.29 -14.27
CA GLY A 581 1.03 0.98 -15.31
C GLY A 581 1.16 0.15 -16.59
N ASN A 582 2.38 -0.04 -17.09
CA ASN A 582 2.62 -0.80 -18.32
C ASN A 582 3.95 -1.57 -18.21
N ASN A 583 4.35 -2.31 -19.25
CA ASN A 583 5.52 -3.17 -19.23
C ASN A 583 6.78 -2.43 -18.73
N LEU A 584 7.36 -2.92 -17.64
CA LEU A 584 8.66 -2.49 -17.12
C LEU A 584 9.73 -3.49 -17.57
N TYR A 585 10.80 -3.00 -18.17
CA TYR A 585 11.91 -3.77 -18.68
C TYR A 585 13.22 -3.47 -17.93
N ILE A 586 14.04 -4.50 -17.73
CA ILE A 586 15.39 -4.45 -17.14
C ILE A 586 16.37 -5.22 -18.02
N ASP A 587 17.56 -4.67 -18.22
CA ASP A 587 18.59 -5.17 -19.13
C ASP A 587 20.00 -4.81 -18.61
N SER A 588 21.02 -5.53 -19.05
CA SER A 588 22.43 -5.18 -18.92
C SER A 588 22.86 -4.84 -17.49
N ILE A 589 22.54 -5.75 -16.57
CA ILE A 589 22.97 -5.69 -15.18
C ILE A 589 24.47 -5.98 -15.13
N HIS A 590 25.23 -5.05 -14.54
CA HIS A 590 26.63 -5.22 -14.19
C HIS A 590 26.83 -4.84 -12.73
N ILE A 591 27.65 -5.61 -12.00
CA ILE A 591 28.18 -5.23 -10.69
C ILE A 591 29.70 -5.35 -10.75
N GLY A 592 30.41 -4.26 -10.41
CA GLY A 592 31.86 -4.19 -10.57
C GLY A 592 32.38 -2.77 -10.64
N SER A 593 33.44 -2.58 -11.42
CA SER A 593 33.93 -1.26 -11.80
C SER A 593 32.97 -0.59 -12.78
N VAL A 594 32.82 0.74 -12.74
CA VAL A 594 32.08 1.46 -13.79
C VAL A 594 32.66 1.12 -15.17
N LEU A 595 31.85 0.47 -16.01
CA LEU A 595 32.22 0.11 -17.38
C LEU A 595 32.41 1.39 -18.21
N GLN A 596 33.66 1.82 -18.41
CA GLN A 596 34.01 2.95 -19.29
C GLN A 596 33.93 2.56 -20.78
N THR A 597 32.72 2.29 -21.25
CA THR A 597 32.43 1.92 -22.64
C THR A 597 31.29 2.75 -23.21
N GLY A 598 31.63 3.74 -24.04
CA GLY A 598 30.68 4.63 -24.71
C GLY A 598 30.63 6.04 -24.10
N ASN A 599 30.59 7.06 -24.95
CA ASN A 599 30.33 8.44 -24.54
C ASN A 599 28.82 8.66 -24.40
N GLU A 600 28.22 8.14 -23.33
CA GLU A 600 26.89 8.56 -22.86
C GLU A 600 27.06 9.47 -21.61
N GLU A 601 26.12 10.40 -21.42
CA GLU A 601 26.36 11.64 -20.68
C GLU A 601 26.53 11.44 -19.15
N TYR A 602 27.79 11.50 -18.69
CA TYR A 602 28.12 11.59 -17.27
C TYR A 602 27.43 12.80 -16.62
N LEU A 603 26.55 12.53 -15.64
CA LEU A 603 25.90 13.50 -14.75
C LEU A 603 25.00 14.54 -15.44
N MET A 604 23.81 14.12 -15.89
CA MET A 604 22.67 15.03 -16.06
C MET A 604 21.41 14.50 -15.37
N GLU A 605 21.02 15.16 -14.28
CA GLU A 605 19.63 15.53 -13.91
C GLU A 605 19.54 16.27 -12.56
N GLU A 606 20.63 16.37 -11.79
CA GLU A 606 20.64 17.16 -10.54
C GLU A 606 20.56 18.70 -10.73
N ILE A 607 21.04 19.26 -11.86
CA ILE A 607 21.09 20.73 -12.07
C ILE A 607 20.19 21.17 -13.23
N SER A 608 19.20 22.00 -12.90
CA SER A 608 18.36 22.70 -13.87
C SER A 608 19.12 23.88 -14.48
N ILE A 609 19.12 23.98 -15.81
CA ILE A 609 19.79 25.05 -16.57
C ILE A 609 18.81 25.61 -17.59
N TYR A 610 18.46 26.90 -17.46
CA TYR A 610 17.43 27.55 -18.26
C TYR A 610 17.64 29.07 -18.38
N PRO A 611 17.14 29.74 -19.45
CA PRO A 611 16.52 29.14 -20.64
C PRO A 611 17.55 28.38 -21.49
N ASN A 612 17.09 27.46 -22.33
CA ASN A 612 17.91 26.77 -23.33
C ASN A 612 17.00 26.47 -24.54
N PRO A 613 17.11 27.21 -25.66
CA PRO A 613 18.14 28.19 -25.99
C PRO A 613 18.20 29.42 -25.08
N PHE A 614 19.37 30.08 -25.03
CA PHE A 614 19.58 31.34 -24.31
C PHE A 614 20.04 32.47 -25.25
N ASN A 615 19.71 33.71 -24.89
CA ASN A 615 20.06 34.91 -25.65
C ASN A 615 21.15 35.77 -24.96
N SER A 616 21.18 35.82 -23.62
CA SER A 616 22.10 36.67 -22.88
C SER A 616 22.50 36.15 -21.50
N GLU A 617 21.63 35.39 -20.83
CA GLU A 617 21.85 34.89 -19.48
C GLU A 617 21.37 33.44 -19.32
N LEU A 618 22.03 32.70 -18.42
CA LEU A 618 21.70 31.35 -18.01
C LEU A 618 21.47 31.33 -16.49
N THR A 619 20.32 30.80 -16.06
CA THR A 619 20.11 30.36 -14.67
C THR A 619 20.63 28.94 -14.53
N PHE A 620 21.36 28.68 -13.44
CA PHE A 620 21.60 27.37 -12.85
C PHE A 620 20.80 27.28 -11.55
N GLU A 621 20.13 26.15 -11.33
CA GLU A 621 19.35 25.86 -10.13
C GLU A 621 19.71 24.47 -9.63
N PHE A 622 20.11 24.38 -8.36
CA PHE A 622 20.72 23.21 -7.72
C PHE A 622 19.70 22.53 -6.80
N PRO A 623 19.80 21.20 -6.55
CA PRO A 623 18.78 20.45 -5.81
C PRO A 623 18.94 20.58 -4.29
N SER A 624 20.05 21.19 -3.83
CA SER A 624 20.37 21.48 -2.44
C SER A 624 21.44 22.59 -2.38
N THR A 625 21.56 23.23 -1.22
CA THR A 625 22.43 24.39 -0.99
C THR A 625 23.92 24.04 -1.06
N ILE A 626 24.64 24.53 -2.08
CA ILE A 626 26.08 24.26 -2.26
C ILE A 626 26.93 25.29 -1.52
N HIS A 627 27.83 24.82 -0.65
CA HIS A 627 28.73 25.67 0.17
C HIS A 627 30.20 25.71 -0.32
N GLU A 628 30.48 25.12 -1.49
CA GLU A 628 31.81 25.12 -2.12
C GLU A 628 31.91 26.07 -3.33
N ASN A 629 33.14 26.40 -3.74
CA ASN A 629 33.36 27.27 -4.91
C ASN A 629 33.04 26.52 -6.22
N ILE A 630 32.39 27.21 -7.15
CA ILE A 630 31.94 26.63 -8.43
C ILE A 630 32.68 27.33 -9.57
N GLU A 631 33.44 26.57 -10.36
CA GLU A 631 34.10 27.02 -11.59
C GLU A 631 33.17 26.74 -12.79
N LEU A 632 32.72 27.79 -13.47
CA LEU A 632 32.00 27.71 -14.74
C LEU A 632 32.97 27.95 -15.90
N SER A 633 32.93 27.12 -16.93
CA SER A 633 33.68 27.30 -18.17
C SER A 633 32.82 26.97 -19.38
N LEU A 634 32.96 27.75 -20.44
CA LEU A 634 32.20 27.57 -21.68
C LEU A 634 33.16 27.35 -22.84
N TYR A 635 32.84 26.38 -23.69
CA TYR A 635 33.66 25.95 -24.81
C TYR A 635 32.82 25.91 -26.10
N ASP A 636 33.45 26.04 -27.25
CA ASP A 636 32.82 25.65 -28.51
C ASP A 636 32.91 24.14 -28.78
N LEU A 637 32.16 23.65 -29.78
CA LEU A 637 32.17 22.24 -30.20
C LEU A 637 33.55 21.69 -30.65
N LEU A 638 34.59 22.52 -30.73
CA LEU A 638 35.97 22.11 -31.01
C LEU A 638 36.84 22.11 -29.73
N GLY A 639 36.22 22.20 -28.55
CA GLY A 639 36.90 22.20 -27.26
C GLY A 639 37.64 23.50 -26.91
N ARG A 640 37.43 24.58 -27.66
CA ARG A 640 38.12 25.86 -27.41
C ARG A 640 37.34 26.66 -26.38
N LYS A 641 37.96 26.96 -25.23
CA LYS A 641 37.34 27.75 -24.16
C LYS A 641 37.06 29.18 -24.65
N LEU A 642 35.83 29.65 -24.44
CA LEU A 642 35.30 30.95 -24.84
C LEU A 642 35.19 31.92 -23.66
N ASP A 643 34.73 31.44 -22.49
CA ASP A 643 34.57 32.24 -21.28
C ASP A 643 34.76 31.36 -20.01
N GLN A 644 35.03 32.00 -18.88
CA GLN A 644 35.20 31.35 -17.57
C GLN A 644 34.86 32.29 -16.41
N PHE A 645 34.17 31.76 -15.40
CA PHE A 645 33.80 32.47 -14.18
C PHE A 645 33.91 31.56 -12.95
N THR A 646 33.98 32.14 -11.75
CA THR A 646 34.01 31.38 -10.49
C THR A 646 33.07 32.02 -9.47
N ILE A 647 32.12 31.24 -8.94
CA ILE A 647 31.25 31.63 -7.82
C ILE A 647 31.89 31.18 -6.50
N ILE A 648 31.82 32.01 -5.47
CA ILE A 648 32.39 31.72 -4.14
C ILE A 648 31.30 31.15 -3.22
N GLY A 649 31.51 29.93 -2.71
CA GLY A 649 30.49 29.13 -2.00
C GLY A 649 30.09 29.61 -0.59
N SER A 650 30.70 30.67 -0.08
CA SER A 650 30.66 31.05 1.35
C SER A 650 29.29 31.47 1.90
N HIS A 651 28.26 31.55 1.06
CA HIS A 651 26.90 31.97 1.45
C HIS A 651 25.84 30.88 1.29
N GLY A 652 26.18 29.73 0.69
CA GLY A 652 25.20 28.74 0.26
C GLY A 652 24.56 29.12 -1.08
N ILE A 653 24.64 28.22 -2.06
CA ILE A 653 24.23 28.47 -3.45
C ILE A 653 23.15 27.46 -3.84
N GLU A 654 21.91 27.94 -3.98
CA GLU A 654 20.79 27.19 -4.57
C GLU A 654 20.51 27.63 -6.02
N ARG A 655 20.89 28.87 -6.37
CA ARG A 655 20.68 29.43 -7.70
C ARG A 655 21.82 30.38 -8.10
N VAL A 656 22.24 30.33 -9.36
CA VAL A 656 23.20 31.26 -9.97
C VAL A 656 22.59 31.79 -11.27
N VAL A 657 22.79 33.09 -11.55
CA VAL A 657 22.57 33.66 -12.89
C VAL A 657 23.94 34.07 -13.44
N TRP A 658 24.20 33.73 -14.70
CA TRP A 658 25.47 33.98 -15.37
C TRP A 658 25.25 34.47 -16.80
N SER A 659 25.91 35.56 -17.16
CA SER A 659 25.74 36.27 -18.44
C SER A 659 27.06 36.18 -19.22
N PRO A 660 27.24 35.19 -20.11
CA PRO A 660 28.53 34.90 -20.72
C PRO A 660 28.96 35.94 -21.76
N LYS A 661 30.26 36.22 -21.84
CA LYS A 661 30.85 37.20 -22.78
C LYS A 661 31.08 36.60 -24.17
N VAL A 662 30.03 36.04 -24.74
CA VAL A 662 30.07 35.40 -26.06
C VAL A 662 29.87 36.44 -27.16
N ASN A 663 30.75 36.39 -28.15
CA ASN A 663 30.62 37.12 -29.42
C ASN A 663 30.89 36.08 -30.53
N SER A 664 29.87 35.26 -30.85
CA SER A 664 30.04 34.15 -31.80
C SER A 664 28.75 33.76 -32.51
N ASP A 665 28.82 33.52 -33.81
CA ASP A 665 27.72 33.06 -34.67
C ASP A 665 27.37 31.56 -34.47
N LYS A 666 27.51 31.03 -33.24
CA LYS A 666 27.50 29.59 -32.93
C LYS A 666 26.26 29.15 -32.16
N LYS A 667 25.38 28.42 -32.84
CA LYS A 667 24.13 27.88 -32.27
C LYS A 667 24.27 26.81 -31.18
N PHE A 668 25.46 26.26 -30.99
CA PHE A 668 25.70 25.16 -30.03
C PHE A 668 27.04 25.36 -29.32
N LEU A 669 27.01 25.28 -27.99
CA LEU A 669 28.16 25.47 -27.09
C LEU A 669 28.16 24.38 -26.01
N ILE A 670 29.33 24.11 -25.41
CA ILE A 670 29.50 23.14 -24.32
C ILE A 670 29.79 23.90 -23.03
N LEU A 671 28.91 23.78 -22.06
CA LEU A 671 29.03 24.36 -20.73
C LEU A 671 29.59 23.32 -19.76
N GLU A 672 30.57 23.71 -18.96
CA GLU A 672 31.21 22.91 -17.93
C GLU A 672 31.04 23.59 -16.57
N LEU A 673 30.56 22.84 -15.58
CA LEU A 673 30.42 23.25 -14.19
C LEU A 673 31.24 22.31 -13.33
N LYS A 674 32.17 22.87 -12.54
CA LYS A 674 33.14 22.11 -11.75
C LYS A 674 33.16 22.60 -10.30
N THR A 675 33.21 21.66 -9.37
CA THR A 675 33.37 21.91 -7.93
C THR A 675 34.61 21.16 -7.41
N SER A 676 34.85 21.09 -6.10
CA SER A 676 35.95 20.28 -5.56
C SER A 676 35.70 18.76 -5.65
N SER A 677 34.43 18.36 -5.82
CA SER A 677 34.01 16.95 -5.81
C SER A 677 33.51 16.44 -7.17
N ARG A 678 33.09 17.33 -8.09
CA ARG A 678 32.35 16.96 -9.31
C ARG A 678 32.74 17.81 -10.54
N ILE A 679 32.54 17.25 -11.73
CA ILE A 679 32.55 17.97 -13.01
C ILE A 679 31.30 17.53 -13.79
N ILE A 680 30.52 18.49 -14.27
CA ILE A 680 29.28 18.33 -15.04
C ILE A 680 29.47 19.06 -16.38
N ARG A 681 28.99 18.47 -17.47
CA ARG A 681 29.02 19.08 -18.81
C ARG A 681 27.64 19.01 -19.47
N LYS A 682 27.22 20.09 -20.13
CA LYS A 682 25.92 20.19 -20.80
C LYS A 682 26.03 20.94 -22.12
N THR A 683 25.39 20.42 -23.16
CA THR A 683 25.25 21.15 -24.44
C THR A 683 24.13 22.18 -24.32
N ILE A 684 24.41 23.42 -24.70
CA ILE A 684 23.45 24.53 -24.68
C ILE A 684 23.36 25.20 -26.06
N LEU A 685 22.18 25.71 -26.38
CA LEU A 685 21.90 26.47 -27.60
C LEU A 685 21.98 27.97 -27.32
N HIS A 686 22.74 28.70 -28.15
CA HIS A 686 22.71 30.16 -28.22
C HIS A 686 21.91 30.55 -29.47
N GLU A 687 21.01 31.52 -29.39
CA GLU A 687 20.26 32.00 -30.56
C GLU A 687 21.06 32.94 -31.48
#